data_AF-A0A1F8P997-F1
#
_entry.id   AF-A0A1F8P997-F1
#
_cell.length_a   1.000
_cell.length_b   1.000
_cell.length_c   1.000
_cell.angle_alpha   90.00
_cell.angle_beta   90.00
_cell.angle_gamma   90.00
#
_symmetry.space_group_name_H-M   'P 1'
#
loop_
_entity.id
_entity.type
_entity.pdbx_description
1 polymer ?
#
loop_
_entity_poly.entity_id
_entity_poly.type
_entity_poly.pdbx_seq_one_letter_code
_entity_poly.pdbx_strand_id
1 'polypeptide(L)'
;MSEFKRSEENPVLVPLAENDWEAEAVFNGCPVRGDGQIHFLYRAVSTPQMISNTKMSISSIGYALSDDGIHFKYRRQFIKPEYDWERFGCEDPRVTKLGDRYYIFYTALSTYPLRAEGIKIGLAITRDFREIEAKHPITPFNSKAMALFPEKIGGKVVATLTANTDNPPAKIGLAFFNHEEQMWSPEYWEGWYSFLDDHVLPLQRTPKDHIEIGAPPIRTRYGWLLIYSYIQNYFSPPPIFGIEAVLLDLENPAKIVARTEKPLLVPQAVYETYGKVPNVVFPSGAMVKGKTLKIYYGAADTTCAVASGNLNTLLGEMLLTKVAKIKLERFPGNPVIQPNPEHGWESKAVFNPAAIYDQGKVHLVYRAMSEDNVSVLGYASSKNGTNFDERVDKAIYIPRRDFEKQGCEDPRLTRLDDTMYMCYTAFDGHLPRVALTSINSSDFLAKRWNWTEPVIISPPGVDDKDAALFPRKIGGKYAVLHRVGRSIWLDLVDSLSFGEGKWVKGNIIMSPRQERPHTEKIGIAAPPIETEWGWLLLYHIVTRRNDKVYYYASAVILDIDQPWRVIARRKTPLLEPEMSYEKEGLVNNVVFPCGTIVIDGQLFVYYGGADKVIGVATIKLAELLESLFLEIGISWKEKPAFAIRRKGEAKPVPAWTTYKGFIPGVPLDLPNKLTSLTGKRVNTNVIYKNIQERYRKEFEEFVHERLKVPRGANSSEISEGIKAFMGRVEEELDSVFLQGDLYSVEGTRQVAEAIFASFPHQDTFALKPEVISKILRQFPPANLLIKLGKATIDELEKEYEPNDILALSSFSEEREHMDRIWDWVWENARPEHFGSVSLKPLVVSYKGFPSLTEMKEASSLSKLSGRVVLSNLRKGTGGDFPKLRYFTMVAKNIVESERYGEIWEEFARQRRGFRRKMINSLEGHWGREPLSAHNIFENMNQQIMVQRIKEMAKELGRKEPRSLARALEDIAYSYHLAQILPDGQFIPCSAWTWASYSFKGGRGVPTPISLHVERDWASREFLVRVYKAVGGSEEKMDTKITELMGQEKEFENLARVLFPEGSQESFT
;
A
#
# COMPACT_ATOMS: atom_id res chain seq x y z
N MET A 1 2.03 -11.45 -9.27
CA MET A 1 3.08 -12.45 -8.98
C MET A 1 4.38 -11.70 -8.90
N SER A 2 5.08 -11.84 -7.78
CA SER A 2 6.40 -11.31 -7.52
C SER A 2 7.37 -11.99 -8.47
N GLU A 3 7.57 -11.36 -9.62
CA GLU A 3 8.49 -11.86 -10.63
C GLU A 3 9.91 -11.49 -10.18
N PHE A 4 10.70 -12.51 -9.81
CA PHE A 4 12.13 -12.34 -9.60
C PHE A 4 12.84 -12.44 -10.94
N LYS A 5 13.58 -11.39 -11.27
CA LYS A 5 14.31 -11.28 -12.53
C LYS A 5 15.77 -11.61 -12.31
N ARG A 6 16.31 -12.50 -13.13
CA ARG A 6 17.76 -12.78 -13.21
C ARG A 6 18.47 -11.51 -13.66
N SER A 7 19.66 -11.26 -13.12
CA SER A 7 20.52 -10.22 -13.67
C SER A 7 20.89 -10.55 -15.11
N GLU A 8 20.93 -9.53 -15.97
CA GLU A 8 21.47 -9.66 -17.33
C GLU A 8 22.98 -9.94 -17.31
N GLU A 9 23.64 -9.60 -16.20
CA GLU A 9 25.07 -9.83 -15.96
C GLU A 9 25.37 -11.17 -15.28
N ASN A 10 24.38 -12.08 -15.22
CA ASN A 10 24.66 -13.41 -14.73
C ASN A 10 25.47 -14.21 -15.78
N PRO A 11 26.44 -15.03 -15.33
CA PRO A 11 26.84 -15.22 -13.94
C PRO A 11 27.72 -14.09 -13.38
N VAL A 12 27.48 -13.70 -12.13
CA VAL A 12 28.23 -12.61 -11.45
C VAL A 12 29.60 -13.05 -10.93
N LEU A 13 29.84 -14.36 -10.81
CA LEU A 13 31.15 -14.91 -10.49
C LEU A 13 31.37 -16.24 -11.21
N VAL A 14 32.39 -16.31 -12.05
CA VAL A 14 32.83 -17.53 -12.78
C VAL A 14 34.20 -17.99 -12.25
N PRO A 15 34.53 -19.29 -12.35
CA PRO A 15 35.85 -19.78 -11.96
C PRO A 15 36.96 -19.16 -12.81
N LEU A 16 38.13 -18.94 -12.22
CA LEU A 16 39.31 -18.38 -12.89
C LEU A 16 40.39 -19.46 -12.98
N ALA A 17 40.77 -19.82 -14.21
CA ALA A 17 41.70 -20.91 -14.46
C ALA A 17 43.10 -20.64 -13.90
N GLU A 18 43.48 -19.36 -13.77
CA GLU A 18 44.75 -18.90 -13.21
C GLU A 18 44.85 -19.06 -11.68
N ASN A 19 43.72 -19.26 -10.98
CA ASN A 19 43.67 -19.39 -9.54
C ASN A 19 43.39 -20.85 -9.15
N ASP A 20 44.44 -21.63 -8.89
CA ASP A 20 44.34 -23.07 -8.60
C ASP A 20 43.29 -23.46 -7.54
N TRP A 21 43.03 -22.60 -6.56
CA TRP A 21 42.10 -22.85 -5.46
C TRP A 21 40.61 -22.62 -5.80
N GLU A 22 40.30 -22.02 -6.95
CA GLU A 22 38.94 -21.72 -7.42
C GLU A 22 38.67 -22.06 -8.90
N ALA A 23 39.65 -22.66 -9.58
CA ALA A 23 39.63 -22.91 -11.01
C ALA A 23 38.52 -23.86 -11.48
N GLU A 24 38.02 -24.73 -10.60
CA GLU A 24 37.05 -25.75 -10.97
C GLU A 24 35.59 -25.27 -10.87
N ALA A 25 35.27 -24.44 -9.88
CA ALA A 25 33.93 -23.88 -9.68
C ALA A 25 33.94 -22.79 -8.59
N VAL A 26 33.05 -21.79 -8.73
CA VAL A 26 32.76 -20.80 -7.69
C VAL A 26 31.27 -20.54 -7.54
N PHE A 27 30.66 -20.94 -6.44
CA PHE A 27 29.20 -20.90 -6.30
C PHE A 27 28.78 -20.70 -4.84
N ASN A 28 27.47 -20.62 -4.61
CA ASN A 28 26.87 -20.44 -3.28
C ASN A 28 27.43 -19.22 -2.51
N GLY A 29 27.43 -18.07 -3.17
CA GLY A 29 27.90 -16.81 -2.58
C GLY A 29 26.92 -16.16 -1.60
N CYS A 30 27.44 -15.66 -0.47
CA CYS A 30 26.72 -14.94 0.56
C CYS A 30 27.30 -13.53 0.75
N PRO A 31 26.51 -12.46 0.52
CA PRO A 31 26.96 -11.10 0.76
C PRO A 31 26.68 -10.65 2.20
N VAL A 32 27.48 -9.69 2.68
CA VAL A 32 27.18 -8.90 3.87
C VAL A 32 27.71 -7.48 3.70
N ARG A 33 27.00 -6.47 4.23
CA ARG A 33 27.47 -5.08 4.20
C ARG A 33 28.36 -4.77 5.41
N GLY A 34 29.48 -4.10 5.14
CA GLY A 34 30.46 -3.64 6.11
C GLY A 34 31.27 -2.48 5.53
N ASP A 35 31.56 -1.45 6.33
CA ASP A 35 32.46 -0.35 5.98
C ASP A 35 32.17 0.34 4.62
N GLY A 36 30.89 0.45 4.27
CA GLY A 36 30.45 1.05 2.99
C GLY A 36 30.57 0.12 1.77
N GLN A 37 31.02 -1.12 1.93
CA GLN A 37 31.20 -2.10 0.86
C GLN A 37 30.36 -3.37 1.07
N ILE A 38 30.26 -4.20 0.02
CA ILE A 38 29.67 -5.54 0.07
C ILE A 38 30.81 -6.55 0.10
N HIS A 39 30.95 -7.24 1.23
CA HIS A 39 31.82 -8.40 1.37
C HIS A 39 31.07 -9.63 0.86
N PHE A 40 31.70 -10.40 -0.02
CA PHE A 40 31.10 -11.56 -0.66
C PHE A 40 31.95 -12.79 -0.42
N LEU A 41 31.36 -13.76 0.27
CA LEU A 41 31.99 -15.04 0.57
C LEU A 41 31.35 -16.11 -0.29
N TYR A 42 32.13 -16.97 -0.92
CA TYR A 42 31.62 -18.01 -1.83
C TYR A 42 32.41 -19.30 -1.69
N ARG A 43 31.81 -20.43 -2.06
CA ARG A 43 32.53 -21.69 -2.19
C ARG A 43 33.42 -21.64 -3.42
N ALA A 44 34.68 -22.01 -3.26
CA ALA A 44 35.67 -22.13 -4.32
C ALA A 44 36.22 -23.56 -4.36
N VAL A 45 36.28 -24.15 -5.55
CA VAL A 45 36.75 -25.53 -5.75
C VAL A 45 38.09 -25.50 -6.48
N SER A 46 39.09 -26.18 -5.91
CA SER A 46 40.44 -26.23 -6.47
C SER A 46 40.54 -27.16 -7.67
N THR A 47 41.60 -27.00 -8.47
CA THR A 47 42.07 -28.07 -9.36
C THR A 47 42.36 -29.36 -8.55
N PRO A 48 42.23 -30.55 -9.16
CA PRO A 48 42.51 -31.80 -8.46
C PRO A 48 43.96 -31.91 -7.99
N GLN A 49 44.15 -32.08 -6.69
CA GLN A 49 45.44 -32.20 -6.01
C GLN A 49 45.53 -33.52 -5.21
N MET A 50 46.75 -33.95 -4.89
CA MET A 50 46.99 -35.16 -4.09
C MET A 50 46.89 -34.83 -2.60
N ILE A 51 45.86 -35.35 -1.93
CA ILE A 51 45.66 -35.22 -0.48
C ILE A 51 45.46 -36.60 0.13
N SER A 52 46.23 -36.93 1.17
CA SER A 52 46.14 -38.22 1.88
C SER A 52 46.12 -39.42 0.91
N ASN A 53 47.01 -39.42 -0.09
CA ASN A 53 47.14 -40.42 -1.16
C ASN A 53 45.95 -40.56 -2.12
N THR A 54 45.04 -39.58 -2.17
CA THR A 54 43.91 -39.54 -3.10
C THR A 54 43.95 -38.27 -3.94
N LYS A 55 43.70 -38.38 -5.25
CA LYS A 55 43.56 -37.24 -6.15
C LYS A 55 42.16 -36.68 -6.05
N MET A 56 42.00 -35.45 -5.54
CA MET A 56 40.69 -34.80 -5.40
C MET A 56 40.80 -33.28 -5.46
N SER A 57 39.70 -32.62 -5.82
CA SER A 57 39.54 -31.18 -5.59
C SER A 57 39.18 -30.92 -4.13
N ILE A 58 39.70 -29.84 -3.56
CA ILE A 58 39.31 -29.35 -2.23
C ILE A 58 38.46 -28.11 -2.38
N SER A 59 37.42 -28.01 -1.55
CA SER A 59 36.64 -26.80 -1.39
C SER A 59 37.22 -25.88 -0.30
N SER A 60 37.18 -24.59 -0.57
CA SER A 60 37.54 -23.52 0.36
C SER A 60 36.55 -22.37 0.22
N ILE A 61 36.63 -21.37 1.09
CA ILE A 61 35.81 -20.16 0.98
C ILE A 61 36.65 -19.03 0.42
N GLY A 62 36.26 -18.58 -0.76
CA GLY A 62 36.77 -17.37 -1.39
C GLY A 62 36.12 -16.13 -0.81
N TYR A 63 36.85 -15.03 -0.87
CA TYR A 63 36.38 -13.68 -0.54
C TYR A 63 36.50 -12.78 -1.76
N ALA A 64 35.52 -11.89 -1.96
CA ALA A 64 35.56 -10.82 -2.92
C ALA A 64 34.86 -9.57 -2.38
N LEU A 65 35.15 -8.42 -2.99
CA LEU A 65 34.54 -7.13 -2.69
C LEU A 65 33.69 -6.65 -3.85
N SER A 66 32.60 -5.99 -3.54
CA SER A 66 31.76 -5.33 -4.51
C SER A 66 31.15 -4.05 -3.94
N ASP A 67 30.92 -3.09 -4.81
CA ASP A 67 30.27 -1.83 -4.49
C ASP A 67 28.75 -1.96 -4.77
N ASP A 68 28.37 -2.61 -5.87
CA ASP A 68 26.99 -2.74 -6.36
C ASP A 68 26.32 -4.08 -6.02
N GLY A 69 27.13 -5.07 -5.63
CA GLY A 69 26.73 -6.46 -5.42
C GLY A 69 26.49 -7.23 -6.71
N ILE A 70 27.07 -6.81 -7.83
CA ILE A 70 27.06 -7.49 -9.14
C ILE A 70 28.50 -7.73 -9.59
N HIS A 71 29.34 -6.71 -9.52
CA HIS A 71 30.74 -6.77 -9.95
C HIS A 71 31.65 -7.05 -8.76
N PHE A 72 32.23 -8.25 -8.72
CA PHE A 72 33.09 -8.71 -7.63
C PHE A 72 34.58 -8.66 -8.02
N LYS A 73 35.39 -8.03 -7.17
CA LYS A 73 36.85 -7.82 -7.35
C LYS A 73 37.64 -8.29 -6.13
N TYR A 74 38.96 -8.24 -6.23
CA TYR A 74 39.89 -8.57 -5.12
C TYR A 74 39.71 -9.98 -4.55
N ARG A 75 39.64 -10.96 -5.46
CA ARG A 75 39.41 -12.36 -5.10
C ARG A 75 40.62 -12.95 -4.38
N ARG A 76 40.38 -13.58 -3.23
CA ARG A 76 41.40 -14.32 -2.48
C ARG A 76 40.79 -15.50 -1.74
N GLN A 77 41.58 -16.55 -1.53
CA GLN A 77 41.22 -17.64 -0.63
C GLN A 77 41.21 -17.10 0.80
N PHE A 78 40.09 -17.23 1.51
CA PHE A 78 39.90 -16.63 2.84
C PHE A 78 39.82 -17.67 3.96
N ILE A 79 38.96 -18.68 3.83
CA ILE A 79 38.90 -19.81 4.77
C ILE A 79 39.33 -21.06 4.01
N LYS A 80 40.36 -21.73 4.52
CA LYS A 80 40.89 -23.01 4.02
C LYS A 80 40.90 -24.04 5.14
N PRO A 81 40.95 -25.35 4.81
CA PRO A 81 41.15 -26.41 5.80
C PRO A 81 42.42 -26.22 6.62
N GLU A 82 42.29 -26.07 7.94
CA GLU A 82 43.42 -25.95 8.87
C GLU A 82 43.35 -26.96 10.03
N TYR A 83 42.16 -27.51 10.29
CA TYR A 83 41.91 -28.46 11.37
C TYR A 83 41.37 -29.81 10.86
N ASP A 84 41.51 -30.85 11.67
CA ASP A 84 41.08 -32.22 11.32
C ASP A 84 39.59 -32.32 10.99
N TRP A 85 38.75 -31.51 11.64
CA TRP A 85 37.30 -31.51 11.43
C TRP A 85 36.84 -30.79 10.14
N GLU A 86 37.75 -30.13 9.42
CA GLU A 86 37.50 -29.48 8.12
C GLU A 86 38.50 -29.92 7.04
N ARG A 87 39.31 -30.95 7.32
CA ARG A 87 40.50 -31.36 6.53
C ARG A 87 40.22 -31.56 5.03
N PHE A 88 39.02 -31.95 4.65
CA PHE A 88 38.66 -32.26 3.26
C PHE A 88 37.85 -31.15 2.57
N GLY A 89 37.53 -30.06 3.26
CA GLY A 89 36.91 -28.90 2.62
C GLY A 89 36.07 -28.01 3.54
N CYS A 90 35.95 -26.74 3.13
CA CYS A 90 35.09 -25.72 3.72
C CYS A 90 34.11 -25.22 2.64
N GLU A 91 32.80 -25.34 2.86
CA GLU A 91 31.79 -25.15 1.83
C GLU A 91 30.66 -24.19 2.23
N ASP A 92 30.08 -23.55 1.22
CA ASP A 92 28.76 -22.90 1.29
C ASP A 92 28.61 -21.91 2.46
N PRO A 93 29.39 -20.81 2.46
CA PRO A 93 29.41 -19.86 3.56
C PRO A 93 28.07 -19.14 3.75
N ARG A 94 27.72 -18.86 5.00
CA ARG A 94 26.67 -17.90 5.38
C ARG A 94 27.26 -16.94 6.40
N VAL A 95 27.23 -15.66 6.05
CA VAL A 95 27.81 -14.60 6.87
C VAL A 95 26.73 -13.71 7.45
N THR A 96 26.80 -13.49 8.76
CA THR A 96 25.93 -12.54 9.47
C THR A 96 26.79 -11.59 10.27
N LYS A 97 26.50 -10.29 10.18
CA LYS A 97 27.05 -9.28 11.10
C LYS A 97 26.20 -9.25 12.36
N LEU A 98 26.82 -9.39 13.52
CA LEU A 98 26.16 -9.27 14.83
C LEU A 98 27.06 -8.45 15.75
N GLY A 99 26.62 -7.25 16.12
CA GLY A 99 27.46 -6.30 16.83
C GLY A 99 28.62 -5.80 15.95
N ASP A 100 29.84 -5.92 16.47
CA ASP A 100 31.09 -5.50 15.83
C ASP A 100 31.83 -6.66 15.12
N ARG A 101 31.25 -7.87 15.12
CA ARG A 101 31.82 -9.08 14.51
C ARG A 101 30.97 -9.62 13.37
N TYR A 102 31.63 -10.36 12.49
CA TYR A 102 31.04 -11.17 11.44
C TYR A 102 31.23 -12.65 11.79
N TYR A 103 30.13 -13.38 11.77
CA TYR A 103 30.07 -14.82 12.01
C TYR A 103 29.85 -15.52 10.67
N ILE A 104 30.83 -16.34 10.26
CA ILE A 104 30.83 -17.03 8.97
C ILE A 104 30.67 -18.51 9.26
N PHE A 105 29.45 -19.02 9.10
CA PHE A 105 29.17 -20.45 9.19
C PHE A 105 29.42 -21.10 7.84
N TYR A 106 29.93 -22.33 7.86
CA TYR A 106 30.22 -23.10 6.66
C TYR A 106 30.11 -24.60 6.94
N THR A 107 29.94 -25.38 5.89
CA THR A 107 29.98 -26.84 5.97
C THR A 107 31.45 -27.29 5.99
N ALA A 108 31.83 -28.04 7.01
CA ALA A 108 33.16 -28.60 7.22
C ALA A 108 33.16 -30.11 6.93
N LEU A 109 34.12 -30.54 6.09
CA LEU A 109 34.27 -31.94 5.68
C LEU A 109 35.45 -32.59 6.40
N SER A 110 35.17 -33.57 7.27
CA SER A 110 36.19 -34.17 8.17
C SER A 110 36.67 -35.57 7.76
N THR A 111 35.92 -36.31 6.93
CA THR A 111 36.26 -37.70 6.54
C THR A 111 36.25 -37.89 5.04
N TYR A 112 37.07 -38.83 4.53
CA TYR A 112 37.05 -39.26 3.14
C TYR A 112 37.02 -40.81 3.02
N PRO A 113 36.20 -41.43 2.14
CA PRO A 113 35.16 -40.82 1.30
C PRO A 113 34.12 -40.06 2.13
N LEU A 114 33.45 -39.07 1.52
CA LEU A 114 32.47 -38.24 2.23
C LEU A 114 31.31 -39.12 2.74
N ARG A 115 31.00 -39.00 4.03
CA ARG A 115 29.90 -39.69 4.72
C ARG A 115 29.19 -38.71 5.65
N ALA A 116 27.92 -38.97 5.95
CA ALA A 116 27.08 -38.07 6.75
C ALA A 116 27.72 -37.72 8.11
N GLU A 117 28.38 -38.67 8.77
CA GLU A 117 29.03 -38.47 10.08
C GLU A 117 30.21 -37.48 10.01
N GLY A 118 30.80 -37.32 8.83
CA GLY A 118 31.94 -36.45 8.58
C GLY A 118 31.57 -35.04 8.12
N ILE A 119 30.29 -34.73 7.91
CA ILE A 119 29.80 -33.45 7.36
C ILE A 119 29.13 -32.66 8.49
N LYS A 120 29.76 -31.57 8.91
CA LYS A 120 29.36 -30.79 10.10
C LYS A 120 29.36 -29.30 9.79
N ILE A 121 28.86 -28.48 10.71
CA ILE A 121 29.01 -27.02 10.61
C ILE A 121 30.30 -26.59 11.32
N GLY A 122 31.07 -25.72 10.66
CA GLY A 122 32.13 -24.91 11.23
C GLY A 122 31.74 -23.44 11.32
N LEU A 123 32.43 -22.69 12.17
CA LEU A 123 32.31 -21.25 12.32
C LEU A 123 33.68 -20.61 12.24
N ALA A 124 33.79 -19.49 11.50
CA ALA A 124 34.90 -18.55 11.56
C ALA A 124 34.39 -17.17 11.98
N ILE A 125 35.15 -16.47 12.83
CA ILE A 125 34.80 -15.15 13.37
C ILE A 125 35.84 -14.13 12.88
N THR A 126 35.39 -12.97 12.41
CA THR A 126 36.26 -11.86 11.98
C THR A 126 35.62 -10.51 12.29
N ARG A 127 36.40 -9.44 12.34
CA ARG A 127 35.92 -8.06 12.43
C ARG A 127 36.05 -7.26 11.14
N ASP A 128 36.95 -7.68 10.25
CA ASP A 128 37.41 -6.85 9.13
C ASP A 128 37.63 -7.63 7.82
N PHE A 129 37.36 -8.94 7.82
CA PHE A 129 37.66 -9.85 6.71
C PHE A 129 39.13 -9.84 6.27
N ARG A 130 40.05 -9.37 7.11
CA ARG A 130 41.50 -9.45 6.89
C ARG A 130 42.06 -10.66 7.62
N GLU A 131 41.72 -10.77 8.91
CA GLU A 131 42.15 -11.84 9.81
C GLU A 131 40.95 -12.60 10.42
N ILE A 132 41.14 -13.88 10.72
CA ILE A 132 40.17 -14.72 11.42
C ILE A 132 40.55 -14.75 12.90
N GLU A 133 39.69 -14.24 13.77
CA GLU A 133 39.91 -14.20 15.22
C GLU A 133 39.84 -15.58 15.85
N ALA A 134 38.90 -16.41 15.37
CA ALA A 134 38.66 -17.75 15.91
C ALA A 134 37.96 -18.66 14.91
N LYS A 135 38.21 -19.96 15.03
CA LYS A 135 37.50 -21.04 14.34
C LYS A 135 37.00 -22.07 15.34
N HIS A 136 35.77 -22.53 15.15
CA HIS A 136 35.13 -23.51 16.03
C HIS A 136 34.35 -24.58 15.24
N PRO A 137 34.43 -25.87 15.63
CA PRO A 137 33.44 -26.85 15.23
C PRO A 137 32.12 -26.55 15.96
N ILE A 138 31.00 -26.65 15.25
CA ILE A 138 29.68 -26.28 15.78
C ILE A 138 28.85 -27.53 16.07
N THR A 139 28.45 -28.29 15.04
CA THR A 139 27.56 -29.45 15.25
C THR A 139 28.33 -30.76 15.38
N PRO A 140 27.99 -31.65 16.34
CA PRO A 140 28.55 -33.00 16.42
C PRO A 140 27.88 -33.99 15.46
N PHE A 141 26.73 -33.63 14.88
CA PHE A 141 25.90 -34.44 13.97
C PHE A 141 25.92 -33.91 12.53
N ASN A 142 25.35 -34.69 11.59
CA ASN A 142 25.23 -34.33 10.18
C ASN A 142 24.39 -33.05 10.00
N SER A 143 25.01 -32.00 9.48
CA SER A 143 24.36 -30.71 9.33
C SER A 143 25.04 -29.84 8.29
N LYS A 144 24.25 -29.01 7.60
CA LYS A 144 24.72 -28.00 6.63
C LYS A 144 23.95 -26.69 6.81
N ALA A 145 24.44 -25.64 6.17
CA ALA A 145 23.78 -24.35 6.03
C ALA A 145 23.20 -23.79 7.34
N MET A 146 24.06 -23.15 8.14
CA MET A 146 23.66 -22.43 9.35
C MET A 146 23.82 -20.92 9.16
N ALA A 147 22.94 -20.13 9.74
CA ALA A 147 23.04 -18.68 9.73
C ALA A 147 22.48 -18.07 11.03
N LEU A 148 23.02 -16.94 11.44
CA LEU A 148 22.48 -16.16 12.55
C LEU A 148 21.42 -15.18 12.07
N PHE A 149 20.46 -14.93 12.95
CA PHE A 149 19.65 -13.73 12.87
C PHE A 149 20.55 -12.51 13.15
N PRO A 150 20.39 -11.40 12.40
CA PRO A 150 21.27 -10.23 12.49
C PRO A 150 21.09 -9.41 13.78
N GLU A 151 20.18 -9.81 14.67
CA GLU A 151 20.01 -9.23 16.00
C GLU A 151 19.51 -10.28 17.00
N LYS A 152 19.56 -9.95 18.29
CA LYS A 152 19.04 -10.80 19.36
C LYS A 152 17.51 -10.77 19.40
N ILE A 153 16.87 -11.91 19.63
CA ILE A 153 15.42 -12.04 19.79
C ILE A 153 15.13 -12.49 21.22
N GLY A 154 14.33 -11.70 21.95
CA GLY A 154 14.07 -11.97 23.38
C GLY A 154 15.35 -11.98 24.24
N GLY A 155 16.36 -11.20 23.85
CA GLY A 155 17.67 -11.15 24.52
C GLY A 155 18.63 -12.30 24.18
N LYS A 156 18.22 -13.27 23.36
CA LYS A 156 19.03 -14.43 22.96
C LYS A 156 19.62 -14.26 21.56
N VAL A 157 20.80 -14.83 21.34
CA VAL A 157 21.34 -15.05 19.98
C VAL A 157 20.57 -16.20 19.36
N VAL A 158 20.07 -16.03 18.14
CA VAL A 158 19.26 -17.05 17.47
C VAL A 158 19.95 -17.46 16.17
N ALA A 159 20.02 -18.76 15.92
CA ALA A 159 20.48 -19.34 14.66
C ALA A 159 19.39 -20.18 14.02
N THR A 160 19.50 -20.36 12.72
CA THR A 160 18.81 -21.40 11.97
C THR A 160 19.82 -22.29 11.25
N LEU A 161 19.55 -23.59 11.16
CA LEU A 161 20.42 -24.58 10.54
C LEU A 161 19.62 -25.70 9.87
N THR A 162 20.27 -26.47 8.99
CA THR A 162 19.67 -27.67 8.39
C THR A 162 20.33 -28.93 8.92
N ALA A 163 19.64 -29.65 9.78
CA ALA A 163 20.09 -30.95 10.30
C ALA A 163 19.74 -32.07 9.31
N ASN A 164 20.53 -33.15 9.32
CA ASN A 164 20.23 -34.40 8.62
C ASN A 164 20.13 -34.26 7.10
N THR A 165 20.94 -33.39 6.51
CA THR A 165 21.00 -33.17 5.06
C THR A 165 21.46 -34.42 4.29
N ASP A 166 22.42 -35.18 4.83
CA ASP A 166 22.88 -36.43 4.23
C ASP A 166 22.34 -37.69 4.94
N ASN A 167 21.46 -37.50 5.94
CA ASN A 167 20.76 -38.58 6.65
C ASN A 167 19.25 -38.30 6.73
N PRO A 168 18.52 -38.38 5.61
CA PRO A 168 17.19 -37.81 5.49
C PRO A 168 16.14 -38.42 6.45
N PRO A 169 15.08 -37.66 6.77
CA PRO A 169 14.70 -36.38 6.18
C PRO A 169 15.49 -35.19 6.75
N ALA A 170 15.90 -34.27 5.87
CA ALA A 170 16.53 -33.01 6.24
C ALA A 170 15.52 -32.09 6.93
N LYS A 171 15.94 -31.43 8.02
CA LYS A 171 15.07 -30.58 8.85
C LYS A 171 15.71 -29.22 9.09
N ILE A 172 14.99 -28.16 8.74
CA ILE A 172 15.39 -26.79 9.09
C ILE A 172 14.94 -26.51 10.53
N GLY A 173 15.88 -26.20 11.42
CA GLY A 173 15.62 -25.94 12.83
C GLY A 173 16.08 -24.58 13.32
N LEU A 174 15.66 -24.22 14.54
CA LEU A 174 16.07 -23.00 15.26
C LEU A 174 16.85 -23.36 16.54
N ALA A 175 17.93 -22.63 16.81
CA ALA A 175 18.72 -22.76 18.02
C ALA A 175 18.80 -21.40 18.74
N PHE A 176 18.69 -21.41 20.07
CA PHE A 176 18.62 -20.21 20.92
C PHE A 176 19.71 -20.23 21.98
N PHE A 177 20.60 -19.25 21.95
CA PHE A 177 21.76 -19.16 22.82
C PHE A 177 21.64 -17.95 23.76
N ASN A 178 21.87 -18.16 25.06
CA ASN A 178 21.95 -17.09 26.04
C ASN A 178 23.29 -16.35 25.95
N HIS A 179 24.36 -17.08 25.62
CA HIS A 179 25.73 -16.59 25.47
C HIS A 179 26.35 -17.20 24.20
N GLU A 180 27.30 -16.51 23.58
CA GLU A 180 27.86 -16.90 22.28
C GLU A 180 28.57 -18.25 22.34
N GLU A 181 29.20 -18.56 23.48
CA GLU A 181 29.97 -19.78 23.72
C GLU A 181 29.15 -21.06 23.58
N GLN A 182 27.84 -20.97 23.78
CA GLN A 182 26.94 -22.11 23.58
C GLN A 182 26.89 -22.55 22.11
N MET A 183 27.23 -21.67 21.15
CA MET A 183 27.26 -22.03 19.73
C MET A 183 28.30 -23.10 19.42
N TRP A 184 29.37 -23.21 20.20
CA TRP A 184 30.42 -24.23 20.02
C TRP A 184 30.55 -25.16 21.23
N SER A 185 29.47 -25.34 22.01
CA SER A 185 29.39 -26.35 23.07
C SER A 185 28.82 -27.66 22.51
N PRO A 186 29.57 -28.77 22.56
CA PRO A 186 29.05 -30.09 22.19
C PRO A 186 27.81 -30.48 23.00
N GLU A 187 27.80 -30.21 24.30
CA GLU A 187 26.71 -30.56 25.22
C GLU A 187 25.40 -29.85 24.85
N TYR A 188 25.49 -28.57 24.47
CA TYR A 188 24.32 -27.82 23.98
C TYR A 188 23.72 -28.50 22.74
N TRP A 189 24.56 -28.88 21.77
CA TRP A 189 24.11 -29.46 20.52
C TRP A 189 23.63 -30.90 20.65
N GLU A 190 24.22 -31.70 21.54
CA GLU A 190 23.71 -33.04 21.88
C GLU A 190 22.32 -32.97 22.51
N GLY A 191 22.10 -32.00 23.42
CA GLY A 191 20.79 -31.72 23.99
C GLY A 191 19.79 -31.24 22.93
N TRP A 192 20.17 -30.27 22.11
CA TRP A 192 19.33 -29.75 21.02
C TRP A 192 18.95 -30.85 20.02
N TYR A 193 19.89 -31.70 19.64
CA TYR A 193 19.65 -32.77 18.65
C TYR A 193 18.78 -33.91 19.21
N SER A 194 18.87 -34.20 20.50
CA SER A 194 18.00 -35.19 21.17
C SER A 194 16.52 -34.80 21.13
N PHE A 195 16.22 -33.50 20.99
CA PHE A 195 14.88 -32.93 20.84
C PHE A 195 14.71 -32.23 19.50
N LEU A 196 15.37 -32.74 18.44
CA LEU A 196 15.39 -32.11 17.12
C LEU A 196 13.99 -31.69 16.65
N ASP A 197 12.99 -32.57 16.77
CA ASP A 197 11.62 -32.32 16.31
C ASP A 197 10.94 -31.10 16.96
N ASP A 198 11.30 -30.77 18.21
CA ASP A 198 10.77 -29.60 18.92
C ASP A 198 11.33 -28.27 18.39
N HIS A 199 12.39 -28.34 17.57
CA HIS A 199 13.11 -27.19 17.05
C HIS A 199 12.83 -26.91 15.57
N VAL A 200 12.07 -27.77 14.88
CA VAL A 200 11.90 -27.76 13.41
C VAL A 200 10.85 -26.76 12.95
N LEU A 201 11.17 -26.05 11.86
CA LEU A 201 10.20 -25.32 11.07
C LEU A 201 9.50 -26.28 10.08
N PRO A 202 8.15 -26.41 10.11
CA PRO A 202 7.42 -27.39 9.28
C PRO A 202 7.27 -26.91 7.82
N LEU A 203 8.39 -26.84 7.11
CA LEU A 203 8.46 -26.33 5.73
C LEU A 203 8.32 -27.44 4.68
N GLN A 204 8.77 -28.65 5.00
CA GLN A 204 8.69 -29.81 4.10
C GLN A 204 7.22 -30.18 3.83
N ARG A 205 6.84 -30.37 2.55
CA ARG A 205 5.46 -30.74 2.16
C ARG A 205 5.29 -32.24 2.04
N THR A 206 6.33 -32.96 1.60
CA THR A 206 6.30 -34.42 1.47
C THR A 206 7.62 -35.03 1.96
N PRO A 207 7.62 -36.28 2.47
CA PRO A 207 8.85 -36.96 2.89
C PRO A 207 9.88 -37.18 1.78
N LYS A 208 9.48 -37.04 0.50
CA LYS A 208 10.37 -37.20 -0.66
C LYS A 208 11.10 -35.92 -1.03
N ASP A 209 10.68 -34.78 -0.48
CA ASP A 209 11.27 -33.48 -0.75
C ASP A 209 12.43 -33.19 0.20
N HIS A 210 13.33 -32.32 -0.21
CA HIS A 210 14.44 -31.86 0.61
C HIS A 210 14.32 -30.35 0.84
N ILE A 211 14.72 -29.89 2.02
CA ILE A 211 14.76 -28.48 2.38
C ILE A 211 16.11 -28.14 2.98
N GLU A 212 16.63 -26.96 2.63
CA GLU A 212 17.90 -26.49 3.19
C GLU A 212 17.91 -24.96 3.30
N ILE A 213 18.55 -24.44 4.35
CA ILE A 213 18.71 -23.00 4.56
C ILE A 213 19.47 -22.37 3.40
N GLY A 214 18.86 -21.33 2.85
CA GLY A 214 19.44 -20.55 1.77
C GLY A 214 20.32 -19.45 2.30
N ALA A 215 19.68 -18.34 2.69
CA ALA A 215 20.34 -17.11 3.10
C ALA A 215 20.15 -16.81 4.60
N PRO A 216 21.01 -15.99 5.22
CA PRO A 216 20.75 -15.40 6.52
C PRO A 216 19.37 -14.70 6.59
N PRO A 217 18.62 -14.83 7.71
CA PRO A 217 17.33 -14.17 7.88
C PRO A 217 17.41 -12.64 7.74
N ILE A 218 16.43 -12.04 7.06
CA ILE A 218 16.32 -10.60 6.86
C ILE A 218 15.18 -10.04 7.69
N ARG A 219 15.45 -9.04 8.53
CA ARG A 219 14.38 -8.34 9.28
C ARG A 219 13.51 -7.55 8.31
N THR A 220 12.20 -7.73 8.40
CA THR A 220 11.21 -6.88 7.71
C THR A 220 10.23 -6.32 8.74
N ARG A 221 9.38 -5.36 8.32
CA ARG A 221 8.31 -4.83 9.18
C ARG A 221 7.23 -5.86 9.55
N TYR A 222 7.19 -7.02 8.89
CA TYR A 222 6.15 -8.04 9.10
C TYR A 222 6.67 -9.32 9.74
N GLY A 223 8.00 -9.46 9.91
CA GLY A 223 8.62 -10.73 10.26
C GLY A 223 10.04 -10.87 9.74
N TRP A 224 10.67 -11.96 10.13
CA TRP A 224 11.94 -12.43 9.62
C TRP A 224 11.74 -13.16 8.29
N LEU A 225 12.19 -12.58 7.19
CA LEU A 225 12.15 -13.21 5.89
C LEU A 225 13.34 -14.16 5.75
N LEU A 226 13.05 -15.46 5.63
CA LEU A 226 14.02 -16.52 5.43
C LEU A 226 13.87 -17.08 4.01
N ILE A 227 14.96 -17.01 3.24
CA ILE A 227 15.06 -17.61 1.90
C ILE A 227 15.68 -19.00 2.04
N TYR A 228 15.04 -20.01 1.46
CA TYR A 228 15.46 -21.41 1.58
C TYR A 228 15.31 -22.16 0.26
N SER A 229 16.05 -23.26 0.14
CA SER A 229 15.95 -24.19 -0.97
C SER A 229 14.83 -25.18 -0.69
N TYR A 230 13.90 -25.33 -1.64
CA TYR A 230 12.90 -26.39 -1.65
C TYR A 230 13.15 -27.28 -2.86
N ILE A 231 13.54 -28.53 -2.64
CA ILE A 231 13.90 -29.46 -3.71
C ILE A 231 12.86 -30.57 -3.78
N GLN A 232 12.07 -30.58 -4.84
CA GLN A 232 11.01 -31.58 -5.02
C GLN A 232 11.60 -32.89 -5.51
N ASN A 233 11.05 -34.01 -5.04
CA ASN A 233 11.45 -35.36 -5.46
C ASN A 233 12.96 -35.61 -5.34
N TYR A 234 13.59 -35.13 -4.26
CA TYR A 234 15.05 -35.21 -4.10
C TYR A 234 15.60 -36.64 -4.22
N PHE A 235 14.86 -37.62 -3.68
CA PHE A 235 15.22 -39.04 -3.76
C PHE A 235 14.66 -39.77 -4.99
N SER A 236 14.08 -39.04 -5.96
CA SER A 236 13.46 -39.61 -7.16
C SER A 236 13.79 -38.73 -8.38
N PRO A 237 14.81 -39.08 -9.18
CA PRO A 237 15.31 -38.20 -10.23
C PRO A 237 14.30 -37.99 -11.37
N PRO A 238 14.28 -36.78 -12.00
CA PRO A 238 15.14 -35.64 -11.69
C PRO A 238 14.59 -34.78 -10.52
N PRO A 239 15.45 -34.35 -9.58
CA PRO A 239 15.05 -33.39 -8.55
C PRO A 239 14.71 -32.02 -9.16
N ILE A 240 13.77 -31.30 -8.56
CA ILE A 240 13.40 -29.94 -8.99
C ILE A 240 13.81 -28.94 -7.92
N PHE A 241 14.91 -28.23 -8.17
CA PHE A 241 15.40 -27.17 -7.29
C PHE A 241 14.53 -25.91 -7.41
N GLY A 242 14.10 -25.37 -6.28
CA GLY A 242 13.35 -24.12 -6.22
C GLY A 242 13.82 -23.24 -5.07
N ILE A 243 13.90 -21.93 -5.33
CA ILE A 243 14.13 -20.92 -4.29
C ILE A 243 12.77 -20.49 -3.75
N GLU A 244 12.54 -20.65 -2.45
CA GLU A 244 11.31 -20.27 -1.76
C GLU A 244 11.58 -19.32 -0.59
N ALA A 245 10.52 -18.73 -0.06
CA ALA A 245 10.62 -17.84 1.09
C ALA A 245 9.54 -18.13 2.15
N VAL A 246 9.94 -18.02 3.42
CA VAL A 246 9.06 -18.06 4.58
C VAL A 246 9.26 -16.80 5.41
N LEU A 247 8.17 -16.28 5.96
CA LEU A 247 8.15 -15.14 6.87
C LEU A 247 7.87 -15.68 8.28
N LEU A 248 8.77 -15.46 9.22
CA LEU A 248 8.68 -15.89 10.62
C LEU A 248 8.32 -14.69 11.53
N ASP A 249 7.69 -14.93 12.68
CA ASP A 249 7.28 -13.87 13.60
C ASP A 249 8.51 -13.19 14.26
N LEU A 250 8.45 -11.86 14.44
CA LEU A 250 9.58 -11.07 14.94
C LEU A 250 9.98 -11.42 16.38
N GLU A 251 9.01 -11.78 17.22
CA GLU A 251 9.20 -12.09 18.63
C GLU A 251 9.41 -13.59 18.85
N ASN A 252 8.69 -14.42 18.07
CA ASN A 252 8.80 -15.87 18.14
C ASN A 252 9.09 -16.46 16.74
N PRO A 253 10.36 -16.61 16.34
CA PRO A 253 10.73 -17.08 15.01
C PRO A 253 10.31 -18.53 14.73
N ALA A 254 9.91 -19.32 15.74
CA ALA A 254 9.32 -20.64 15.51
C ALA A 254 7.92 -20.58 14.88
N LYS A 255 7.25 -19.41 14.94
CA LYS A 255 5.94 -19.21 14.35
C LYS A 255 6.05 -18.71 12.91
N ILE A 256 5.56 -19.51 11.97
CA ILE A 256 5.42 -19.12 10.56
C ILE A 256 4.27 -18.12 10.41
N VAL A 257 4.56 -16.93 9.90
CA VAL A 257 3.59 -15.88 9.58
C VAL A 257 2.98 -16.11 8.20
N ALA A 258 3.82 -16.37 7.19
CA ALA A 258 3.42 -16.62 5.81
C ALA A 258 4.53 -17.36 5.04
N ARG A 259 4.21 -17.96 3.89
CA ARG A 259 5.20 -18.56 2.98
C ARG A 259 4.78 -18.40 1.53
N THR A 260 5.73 -18.49 0.62
CA THR A 260 5.46 -18.54 -0.82
C THR A 260 4.72 -19.83 -1.20
N GLU A 261 3.71 -19.75 -2.07
CA GLU A 261 3.02 -20.94 -2.60
C GLU A 261 3.72 -21.56 -3.80
N LYS A 262 4.54 -20.77 -4.48
CA LYS A 262 5.33 -21.16 -5.65
C LYS A 262 6.76 -20.71 -5.45
N PRO A 263 7.74 -21.42 -6.04
CA PRO A 263 9.12 -20.97 -6.03
C PRO A 263 9.25 -19.59 -6.69
N LEU A 264 10.08 -18.75 -6.07
CA LEU A 264 10.52 -17.46 -6.60
C LEU A 264 11.40 -17.64 -7.83
N LEU A 265 12.18 -18.72 -7.86
CA LEU A 265 13.06 -19.09 -8.96
C LEU A 265 13.15 -20.60 -9.10
N VAL A 266 13.21 -21.08 -10.35
CA VAL A 266 13.55 -22.46 -10.74
C VAL A 266 14.57 -22.39 -11.88
N PRO A 267 15.41 -23.41 -12.12
CA PRO A 267 16.42 -23.41 -13.18
C PRO A 267 15.79 -23.22 -14.56
N GLN A 268 16.30 -22.25 -15.32
CA GLN A 268 15.85 -21.93 -16.68
C GLN A 268 16.98 -21.42 -17.57
N ALA A 269 17.97 -20.71 -17.00
CA ALA A 269 19.07 -20.16 -17.79
C ALA A 269 20.11 -21.23 -18.14
N VAL A 270 20.90 -20.99 -19.20
CA VAL A 270 21.93 -21.94 -19.65
C VAL A 270 22.93 -22.26 -18.53
N TYR A 271 23.39 -21.26 -17.79
CA TYR A 271 24.32 -21.45 -16.66
C TYR A 271 23.70 -22.13 -15.43
N GLU A 272 22.37 -22.35 -15.41
CA GLU A 272 21.65 -23.08 -14.35
C GLU A 272 21.31 -24.52 -14.77
N THR A 273 21.14 -24.72 -16.08
CA THR A 273 20.75 -26.00 -16.69
C THR A 273 21.96 -26.82 -17.14
N TYR A 274 23.12 -26.18 -17.32
CA TYR A 274 24.40 -26.81 -17.68
C TYR A 274 25.50 -26.40 -16.70
N GLY A 275 26.23 -27.40 -16.19
CA GLY A 275 27.34 -27.25 -15.24
C GLY A 275 27.70 -28.60 -14.62
N LYS A 276 28.46 -28.58 -13.51
CA LYS A 276 28.85 -29.80 -12.78
C LYS A 276 27.64 -30.62 -12.32
N VAL A 277 26.60 -29.94 -11.83
CA VAL A 277 25.31 -30.56 -11.53
C VAL A 277 24.22 -29.78 -12.27
N PRO A 278 23.64 -30.33 -13.35
CA PRO A 278 22.66 -29.59 -14.14
C PRO A 278 21.34 -29.38 -13.40
N ASN A 279 20.60 -28.34 -13.78
CA ASN A 279 19.28 -27.99 -13.24
C ASN A 279 19.29 -27.64 -11.74
N VAL A 280 20.27 -26.85 -11.31
CA VAL A 280 20.40 -26.40 -9.92
C VAL A 280 20.35 -24.87 -9.85
N VAL A 281 19.48 -24.38 -8.97
CA VAL A 281 19.54 -23.03 -8.38
C VAL A 281 19.50 -23.20 -6.87
N PHE A 282 20.54 -22.78 -6.17
CA PHE A 282 20.65 -22.97 -4.73
C PHE A 282 20.93 -21.64 -4.02
N PRO A 283 20.01 -21.13 -3.18
CA PRO A 283 20.20 -19.85 -2.51
C PRO A 283 21.28 -19.96 -1.43
N SER A 284 22.09 -18.93 -1.27
CA SER A 284 23.16 -18.89 -0.26
C SER A 284 23.25 -17.53 0.45
N GLY A 285 22.71 -16.49 -0.18
CA GLY A 285 22.79 -15.13 0.33
C GLY A 285 21.65 -14.28 -0.16
N ALA A 286 21.28 -13.26 0.62
CA ALA A 286 20.28 -12.30 0.23
C ALA A 286 20.56 -10.94 0.87
N MET A 287 20.19 -9.86 0.19
CA MET A 287 20.28 -8.51 0.74
C MET A 287 19.10 -7.65 0.28
N VAL A 288 18.78 -6.64 1.09
CA VAL A 288 17.78 -5.62 0.75
C VAL A 288 18.47 -4.29 0.50
N LYS A 289 18.13 -3.65 -0.62
CA LYS A 289 18.54 -2.29 -0.96
C LYS A 289 17.31 -1.48 -1.37
N GLY A 290 16.87 -0.56 -0.51
CA GLY A 290 15.61 0.14 -0.67
C GLY A 290 14.42 -0.83 -0.70
N LYS A 291 13.70 -0.88 -1.83
CA LYS A 291 12.57 -1.81 -2.05
C LYS A 291 12.95 -3.09 -2.79
N THR A 292 14.23 -3.26 -3.14
CA THR A 292 14.71 -4.39 -3.93
C THR A 292 15.33 -5.44 -3.03
N LEU A 293 14.86 -6.68 -3.15
CA LEU A 293 15.48 -7.87 -2.56
C LEU A 293 16.32 -8.55 -3.64
N LYS A 294 17.64 -8.67 -3.40
CA LYS A 294 18.57 -9.45 -4.21
C LYS A 294 18.79 -10.81 -3.54
N ILE A 295 18.67 -11.90 -4.29
CA ILE A 295 18.96 -13.27 -3.86
C ILE A 295 20.15 -13.77 -4.67
N TYR A 296 21.21 -14.15 -3.99
CA TYR A 296 22.43 -14.74 -4.53
C TYR A 296 22.34 -16.25 -4.41
N TYR A 297 22.65 -16.93 -5.50
CA TYR A 297 22.51 -18.38 -5.60
C TYR A 297 23.66 -19.00 -6.39
N GLY A 298 24.01 -20.24 -6.05
CA GLY A 298 24.81 -21.11 -6.89
C GLY A 298 23.98 -21.64 -8.06
N ALA A 299 24.56 -21.60 -9.25
CA ALA A 299 23.96 -22.14 -10.47
C ALA A 299 24.80 -23.30 -11.00
N ALA A 300 24.12 -24.43 -11.19
CA ALA A 300 24.67 -25.70 -11.66
C ALA A 300 25.98 -26.17 -10.98
N ASP A 301 26.14 -25.89 -9.68
CA ASP A 301 27.36 -26.14 -8.88
C ASP A 301 28.66 -25.67 -9.55
N THR A 302 28.57 -24.57 -10.32
CA THR A 302 29.68 -24.08 -11.14
C THR A 302 29.95 -22.59 -10.93
N THR A 303 28.89 -21.78 -10.83
CA THR A 303 28.99 -20.32 -10.88
C THR A 303 28.05 -19.64 -9.88
N CYS A 304 28.34 -18.39 -9.47
CA CYS A 304 27.41 -17.56 -8.70
C CYS A 304 26.55 -16.71 -9.63
N ALA A 305 25.26 -16.61 -9.29
CA ALA A 305 24.32 -15.75 -9.98
C ALA A 305 23.44 -14.98 -8.98
N VAL A 306 22.74 -13.95 -9.46
CA VAL A 306 21.84 -13.13 -8.65
C VAL A 306 20.51 -12.89 -9.36
N ALA A 307 19.43 -12.87 -8.58
CA ALA A 307 18.09 -12.51 -9.03
C ALA A 307 17.50 -11.43 -8.11
N SER A 308 16.70 -10.52 -8.66
CA SER A 308 16.14 -9.39 -7.93
C SER A 308 14.62 -9.30 -8.07
N GLY A 309 13.95 -8.92 -6.99
CA GLY A 309 12.51 -8.70 -6.95
C GLY A 309 12.12 -7.55 -6.02
N ASN A 310 10.87 -7.10 -6.08
CA ASN A 310 10.35 -6.08 -5.17
C ASN A 310 9.94 -6.72 -3.82
N LEU A 311 10.57 -6.31 -2.73
CA LEU A 311 10.34 -6.85 -1.39
C LEU A 311 8.89 -6.62 -0.93
N ASN A 312 8.34 -5.42 -1.16
CA ASN A 312 6.98 -5.10 -0.72
C ASN A 312 5.93 -5.89 -1.50
N THR A 313 6.15 -6.13 -2.79
CA THR A 313 5.29 -6.99 -3.60
C THR A 313 5.34 -8.42 -3.09
N LEU A 314 6.53 -8.98 -2.84
CA LEU A 314 6.69 -10.33 -2.28
C LEU A 314 5.96 -10.48 -0.93
N LEU A 315 6.23 -9.58 0.01
CA LEU A 315 5.59 -9.60 1.34
C LEU A 315 4.07 -9.44 1.23
N GLY A 316 3.61 -8.55 0.35
CA GLY A 316 2.19 -8.36 0.08
C GLY A 316 1.51 -9.64 -0.43
N GLU A 317 2.14 -10.36 -1.36
CA GLU A 317 1.61 -11.63 -1.88
C GLU A 317 1.59 -12.75 -0.85
N MET A 318 2.69 -12.92 -0.09
CA MET A 318 2.77 -13.91 0.99
C MET A 318 1.66 -13.68 2.02
N LEU A 319 1.43 -12.42 2.42
CA LEU A 319 0.40 -12.06 3.40
C LEU A 319 -1.01 -12.14 2.81
N LEU A 320 -1.24 -11.69 1.58
CA LEU A 320 -2.55 -11.77 0.91
C LEU A 320 -3.03 -13.20 0.73
N THR A 321 -2.12 -14.13 0.44
CA THR A 321 -2.45 -15.55 0.31
C THR A 321 -3.03 -16.11 1.61
N LYS A 322 -2.43 -15.77 2.76
CA LYS A 322 -2.98 -16.12 4.08
C LYS A 322 -4.37 -15.51 4.27
N VAL A 323 -4.51 -14.23 3.95
CA VAL A 323 -5.74 -13.45 4.09
C VAL A 323 -6.89 -13.95 3.19
N ALA A 324 -6.57 -14.45 2.00
CA ALA A 324 -7.56 -15.00 1.06
C ALA A 324 -8.16 -16.33 1.54
N LYS A 325 -7.42 -17.10 2.34
CA LYS A 325 -7.88 -18.39 2.90
C LYS A 325 -8.83 -18.23 4.10
N ILE A 326 -8.90 -17.04 4.69
CA ILE A 326 -9.78 -16.77 5.83
C ILE A 326 -11.23 -16.59 5.32
N LYS A 327 -12.06 -17.62 5.54
CA LYS A 327 -13.49 -17.69 5.21
C LYS A 327 -14.31 -18.07 6.45
N LEU A 328 -15.62 -17.88 6.39
CA LEU A 328 -16.56 -18.43 7.37
C LEU A 328 -16.67 -19.95 7.17
N GLU A 329 -16.68 -20.71 8.27
CA GLU A 329 -16.87 -22.16 8.27
C GLU A 329 -18.34 -22.49 8.48
N ARG A 330 -18.96 -23.21 7.53
CA ARG A 330 -20.36 -23.63 7.66
C ARG A 330 -20.50 -24.69 8.74
N PHE A 331 -21.55 -24.59 9.55
CA PHE A 331 -21.92 -25.68 10.43
C PHE A 331 -22.31 -26.91 9.59
N PRO A 332 -21.71 -28.10 9.85
CA PRO A 332 -22.00 -29.31 9.06
C PRO A 332 -23.47 -29.74 9.06
N GLY A 333 -24.22 -29.41 10.12
CA GLY A 333 -25.65 -29.70 10.24
C GLY A 333 -26.58 -28.68 9.58
N ASN A 334 -26.06 -27.76 8.75
CA ASN A 334 -26.92 -26.85 7.99
C ASN A 334 -27.83 -27.59 6.99
N PRO A 335 -29.03 -27.06 6.71
CA PRO A 335 -29.64 -25.87 7.31
C PRO A 335 -30.17 -26.13 8.74
N VAL A 336 -29.98 -25.16 9.64
CA VAL A 336 -30.37 -25.26 11.05
C VAL A 336 -31.86 -25.00 11.30
N ILE A 337 -32.55 -24.29 10.39
CA ILE A 337 -34.01 -24.16 10.39
C ILE A 337 -34.51 -24.29 8.95
N GLN A 338 -35.55 -25.09 8.77
CA GLN A 338 -36.24 -25.34 7.50
C GLN A 338 -37.73 -25.00 7.61
N PRO A 339 -38.40 -24.74 6.47
CA PRO A 339 -39.85 -24.53 6.44
C PRO A 339 -40.57 -25.71 7.08
N ASN A 340 -41.60 -25.43 7.88
CA ASN A 340 -42.43 -26.46 8.49
C ASN A 340 -43.79 -26.50 7.78
N PRO A 341 -44.10 -27.55 7.00
CA PRO A 341 -45.38 -27.68 6.32
C PRO A 341 -46.59 -27.71 7.25
N GLU A 342 -46.40 -28.09 8.53
CA GLU A 342 -47.48 -28.14 9.52
C GLU A 342 -47.88 -26.73 10.03
N HIS A 343 -47.01 -25.73 9.85
CA HIS A 343 -47.26 -24.36 10.23
C HIS A 343 -47.51 -23.51 8.98
N GLY A 344 -48.79 -23.23 8.68
CA GLY A 344 -49.18 -22.56 7.43
C GLY A 344 -48.40 -21.27 7.13
N TRP A 345 -48.11 -20.45 8.15
CA TRP A 345 -47.43 -19.15 8.04
C TRP A 345 -45.93 -19.23 7.71
N GLU A 346 -45.30 -20.39 7.85
CA GLU A 346 -43.86 -20.63 7.56
C GLU A 346 -43.61 -21.81 6.63
N SER A 347 -44.68 -22.32 6.01
CA SER A 347 -44.68 -23.54 5.20
C SER A 347 -43.82 -23.45 3.93
N LYS A 348 -43.65 -22.24 3.38
CA LYS A 348 -42.96 -22.04 2.09
C LYS A 348 -41.47 -21.76 2.24
N ALA A 349 -41.09 -20.85 3.14
CA ALA A 349 -39.71 -20.42 3.33
C ALA A 349 -39.47 -19.86 4.75
N VAL A 350 -38.28 -20.09 5.29
CA VAL A 350 -37.78 -19.45 6.53
C VAL A 350 -36.33 -19.03 6.35
N PHE A 351 -36.03 -17.75 6.49
CA PHE A 351 -34.74 -17.18 6.12
C PHE A 351 -34.49 -15.83 6.80
N ASN A 352 -33.34 -15.21 6.52
CA ASN A 352 -32.98 -13.85 6.93
C ASN A 352 -33.16 -13.55 8.44
N PRO A 353 -32.60 -14.37 9.35
CA PRO A 353 -32.79 -14.22 10.79
C PRO A 353 -32.00 -13.07 11.41
N ALA A 354 -32.65 -12.21 12.19
CA ALA A 354 -31.98 -11.43 13.23
C ALA A 354 -31.49 -12.37 14.35
N ALA A 355 -30.38 -12.02 15.02
CA ALA A 355 -29.85 -12.79 16.13
C ALA A 355 -29.46 -11.90 17.32
N ILE A 356 -29.77 -12.36 18.53
CA ILE A 356 -29.34 -11.78 19.81
C ILE A 356 -28.84 -12.91 20.72
N TYR A 357 -27.81 -12.65 21.53
CA TYR A 357 -27.36 -13.56 22.58
C TYR A 357 -27.68 -12.97 23.95
N ASP A 358 -28.51 -13.65 24.73
CA ASP A 358 -28.96 -13.19 26.04
C ASP A 358 -29.32 -14.39 26.93
N GLN A 359 -29.18 -14.26 28.24
CA GLN A 359 -29.44 -15.33 29.22
C GLN A 359 -28.85 -16.71 28.85
N GLY A 360 -27.66 -16.73 28.24
CA GLY A 360 -26.98 -17.95 27.82
C GLY A 360 -27.63 -18.67 26.62
N LYS A 361 -28.48 -17.98 25.86
CA LYS A 361 -29.15 -18.51 24.67
C LYS A 361 -29.00 -17.57 23.48
N VAL A 362 -28.95 -18.16 22.30
CA VAL A 362 -29.16 -17.48 21.03
C VAL A 362 -30.65 -17.40 20.77
N HIS A 363 -31.13 -16.20 20.45
CA HIS A 363 -32.50 -15.90 20.05
C HIS A 363 -32.50 -15.45 18.59
N LEU A 364 -33.25 -16.16 17.74
CA LEU A 364 -33.48 -15.77 16.36
C LEU A 364 -34.89 -15.24 16.18
N VAL A 365 -34.99 -14.11 15.47
CA VAL A 365 -36.24 -13.62 14.89
C VAL A 365 -36.08 -13.68 13.38
N TYR A 366 -36.80 -14.60 12.74
CA TYR A 366 -36.61 -14.93 11.34
C TYR A 366 -37.79 -14.56 10.48
N ARG A 367 -37.52 -14.23 9.22
CA ARG A 367 -38.55 -14.06 8.20
C ARG A 367 -39.10 -15.43 7.85
N ALA A 368 -40.42 -15.54 7.84
CA ALA A 368 -41.16 -16.69 7.37
C ALA A 368 -42.15 -16.25 6.29
N MET A 369 -42.46 -17.16 5.38
CA MET A 369 -43.39 -16.91 4.29
C MET A 369 -44.33 -18.10 4.11
N SER A 370 -45.60 -17.78 3.89
CA SER A 370 -46.67 -18.70 3.49
C SER A 370 -46.87 -18.71 1.96
N GLU A 371 -47.76 -19.59 1.49
CA GLU A 371 -48.08 -19.70 0.05
C GLU A 371 -48.70 -18.45 -0.56
N ASP A 372 -49.33 -17.59 0.26
CA ASP A 372 -49.85 -16.27 -0.15
C ASP A 372 -48.74 -15.22 -0.39
N ASN A 373 -47.46 -15.58 -0.19
CA ASN A 373 -46.28 -14.72 -0.31
C ASN A 373 -46.23 -13.55 0.69
N VAL A 374 -47.05 -13.57 1.74
CA VAL A 374 -46.98 -12.56 2.80
C VAL A 374 -45.88 -12.96 3.78
N SER A 375 -44.92 -12.05 4.02
CA SER A 375 -43.84 -12.29 4.98
C SER A 375 -44.26 -11.89 6.40
N VAL A 376 -44.03 -12.79 7.35
CA VAL A 376 -44.23 -12.59 8.79
C VAL A 376 -42.94 -12.96 9.53
N LEU A 377 -42.87 -12.69 10.85
CA LEU A 377 -41.67 -13.02 11.64
C LEU A 377 -41.96 -14.13 12.65
N GLY A 378 -41.10 -15.14 12.67
CA GLY A 378 -41.09 -16.24 13.63
C GLY A 378 -39.99 -16.11 14.67
N TYR A 379 -40.04 -16.94 15.72
CA TYR A 379 -39.02 -17.00 16.77
C TYR A 379 -38.49 -18.42 16.99
N ALA A 380 -37.19 -18.52 17.21
CA ALA A 380 -36.55 -19.73 17.69
C ALA A 380 -35.39 -19.39 18.64
N SER A 381 -35.11 -20.25 19.63
CA SER A 381 -33.92 -20.12 20.48
C SER A 381 -33.10 -21.40 20.57
N SER A 382 -31.82 -21.22 20.89
CA SER A 382 -30.82 -22.28 20.99
C SER A 382 -29.86 -22.01 22.14
N LYS A 383 -29.47 -23.04 22.90
CA LYS A 383 -28.41 -22.91 23.93
C LYS A 383 -27.00 -22.91 23.35
N ASN A 384 -26.80 -23.57 22.20
CA ASN A 384 -25.48 -23.77 21.59
C ASN A 384 -25.31 -23.04 20.25
N GLY A 385 -26.32 -22.28 19.82
CA GLY A 385 -26.33 -21.50 18.59
C GLY A 385 -26.45 -22.32 17.29
N THR A 386 -26.58 -23.64 17.36
CA THR A 386 -26.64 -24.52 16.18
C THR A 386 -27.86 -25.44 16.17
N ASN A 387 -28.38 -25.82 17.34
CA ASN A 387 -29.60 -26.59 17.49
C ASN A 387 -30.73 -25.71 18.04
N PHE A 388 -31.74 -25.42 17.23
CA PHE A 388 -32.87 -24.56 17.59
C PHE A 388 -34.09 -25.40 17.97
N ASP A 389 -34.06 -25.95 19.18
CA ASP A 389 -35.07 -26.84 19.75
C ASP A 389 -36.28 -26.09 20.34
N GLU A 390 -36.15 -24.79 20.57
CA GLU A 390 -37.21 -23.94 21.11
C GLU A 390 -37.77 -23.01 20.02
N ARG A 391 -38.63 -23.55 19.13
CA ARG A 391 -39.34 -22.82 18.07
C ARG A 391 -40.81 -22.67 18.42
N VAL A 392 -41.37 -21.47 18.28
CA VAL A 392 -42.80 -21.22 18.56
C VAL A 392 -43.68 -21.61 17.37
N ASP A 393 -44.93 -22.00 17.64
CA ASP A 393 -45.91 -22.49 16.67
C ASP A 393 -46.66 -21.37 15.91
N LYS A 394 -46.58 -20.13 16.41
CA LYS A 394 -47.22 -18.95 15.84
C LYS A 394 -46.21 -17.86 15.50
N ALA A 395 -46.49 -17.10 14.44
CA ALA A 395 -45.75 -15.90 14.12
C ALA A 395 -45.76 -14.92 15.32
N ILE A 396 -44.60 -14.33 15.61
CA ILE A 396 -44.40 -13.37 16.70
C ILE A 396 -44.61 -11.92 16.27
N TYR A 397 -44.65 -11.68 14.96
CA TYR A 397 -44.93 -10.39 14.35
C TYR A 397 -45.62 -10.61 13.00
N ILE A 398 -46.77 -9.96 12.82
CA ILE A 398 -47.56 -9.98 11.59
C ILE A 398 -47.80 -8.53 11.13
N PRO A 399 -48.21 -8.29 9.88
CA PRO A 399 -48.65 -6.96 9.44
C PRO A 399 -49.74 -6.37 10.35
N ARG A 400 -49.52 -5.15 10.84
CA ARG A 400 -50.44 -4.38 11.72
C ARG A 400 -50.83 -3.03 11.12
N ARG A 401 -50.14 -2.55 10.08
CA ARG A 401 -50.37 -1.27 9.39
C ARG A 401 -50.39 -1.40 7.86
N ASP A 402 -50.97 -0.41 7.18
CA ASP A 402 -51.14 -0.41 5.73
C ASP A 402 -49.80 -0.47 4.97
N PHE A 403 -48.75 0.17 5.49
CA PHE A 403 -47.43 0.20 4.86
C PHE A 403 -46.67 -1.13 4.92
N GLU A 404 -47.19 -2.11 5.68
CA GLU A 404 -46.61 -3.45 5.84
C GLU A 404 -47.59 -4.55 5.44
N LYS A 405 -48.72 -4.22 4.80
CA LYS A 405 -49.82 -5.16 4.48
C LYS A 405 -49.41 -6.31 3.55
N GLN A 406 -48.32 -6.17 2.79
CA GLN A 406 -47.76 -7.22 1.92
C GLN A 406 -46.53 -7.91 2.54
N GLY A 407 -46.15 -7.54 3.75
CA GLY A 407 -45.18 -8.29 4.55
C GLY A 407 -44.23 -7.45 5.38
N CYS A 408 -43.69 -8.10 6.41
CA CYS A 408 -42.59 -7.65 7.25
C CYS A 408 -41.36 -8.51 6.93
N GLU A 409 -40.30 -7.91 6.37
CA GLU A 409 -39.14 -8.64 5.86
C GLU A 409 -37.85 -8.28 6.59
N ASP A 410 -36.91 -9.24 6.61
CA ASP A 410 -35.50 -9.06 6.93
C ASP A 410 -35.24 -8.30 8.25
N PRO A 411 -35.73 -8.83 9.39
CA PRO A 411 -35.59 -8.16 10.67
C PRO A 411 -34.12 -8.03 11.09
N ARG A 412 -33.82 -6.96 11.84
CA ARG A 412 -32.56 -6.74 12.55
C ARG A 412 -32.86 -6.25 13.96
N LEU A 413 -32.34 -6.96 14.94
CA LEU A 413 -32.56 -6.67 16.35
C LEU A 413 -31.35 -6.00 16.97
N THR A 414 -31.57 -4.94 17.74
CA THR A 414 -30.52 -4.28 18.50
C THR A 414 -31.04 -3.99 19.91
N ARG A 415 -30.32 -4.48 20.91
CA ARG A 415 -30.61 -4.15 22.30
C ARG A 415 -29.99 -2.81 22.65
N LEU A 416 -30.81 -1.91 23.19
CA LEU A 416 -30.37 -0.65 23.80
C LEU A 416 -31.01 -0.58 25.18
N ASP A 417 -30.15 -0.64 26.20
CA ASP A 417 -30.57 -0.73 27.61
C ASP A 417 -31.55 -1.90 27.83
N ASP A 418 -32.76 -1.60 28.33
CA ASP A 418 -33.82 -2.59 28.60
C ASP A 418 -34.80 -2.77 27.42
N THR A 419 -34.50 -2.24 26.24
CA THR A 419 -35.38 -2.30 25.06
C THR A 419 -34.71 -3.02 23.89
N MET A 420 -35.45 -3.94 23.26
CA MET A 420 -35.08 -4.54 21.99
C MET A 420 -35.74 -3.75 20.87
N TYR A 421 -34.94 -3.13 20.02
CA TYR A 421 -35.40 -2.43 18.83
C TYR A 421 -35.29 -3.34 17.61
N MET A 422 -36.30 -3.30 16.75
CA MET A 422 -36.33 -4.04 15.48
C MET A 422 -36.46 -3.07 14.31
N CYS A 423 -35.42 -3.02 13.49
CA CYS A 423 -35.49 -2.47 12.14
C CYS A 423 -35.90 -3.59 11.19
N TYR A 424 -36.83 -3.32 10.28
CA TYR A 424 -37.25 -4.29 9.26
C TYR A 424 -37.74 -3.58 8.01
N THR A 425 -37.82 -4.30 6.90
CA THR A 425 -38.42 -3.79 5.67
C THR A 425 -39.93 -4.01 5.75
N ALA A 426 -40.69 -2.93 5.71
CA ALA A 426 -42.13 -2.95 5.52
C ALA A 426 -42.47 -2.83 4.04
N PHE A 427 -43.34 -3.71 3.55
CA PHE A 427 -43.77 -3.72 2.16
C PHE A 427 -45.29 -3.66 2.04
N ASP A 428 -45.77 -2.75 1.20
CA ASP A 428 -47.20 -2.51 0.94
C ASP A 428 -47.65 -2.99 -0.45
N GLY A 429 -46.73 -3.52 -1.25
CA GLY A 429 -46.95 -3.90 -2.65
C GLY A 429 -46.43 -2.89 -3.67
N HIS A 430 -46.00 -1.70 -3.24
CA HIS A 430 -45.51 -0.64 -4.11
C HIS A 430 -44.03 -0.36 -3.89
N LEU A 431 -43.65 0.08 -2.69
CA LEU A 431 -42.30 0.55 -2.40
C LEU A 431 -41.82 0.02 -1.06
N PRO A 432 -40.69 -0.70 -1.00
CA PRO A 432 -40.12 -1.12 0.28
C PRO A 432 -39.60 0.08 1.08
N ARG A 433 -39.87 0.06 2.38
CA ARG A 433 -39.49 1.12 3.32
C ARG A 433 -38.96 0.52 4.62
N VAL A 434 -38.08 1.24 5.29
CA VAL A 434 -37.61 0.85 6.62
C VAL A 434 -38.63 1.26 7.68
N ALA A 435 -39.06 0.29 8.48
CA ALA A 435 -39.86 0.48 9.67
C ALA A 435 -39.04 0.20 10.95
N LEU A 436 -39.43 0.84 12.04
CA LEU A 436 -38.88 0.64 13.38
C LEU A 436 -40.02 0.30 14.34
N THR A 437 -39.81 -0.73 15.16
CA THR A 437 -40.66 -1.08 16.31
C THR A 437 -39.76 -1.49 17.47
N SER A 438 -40.33 -1.66 18.65
CA SER A 438 -39.59 -2.07 19.84
C SER A 438 -40.41 -2.95 20.77
N ILE A 439 -39.73 -3.65 21.67
CA ILE A 439 -40.32 -4.47 22.71
C ILE A 439 -39.44 -4.38 23.96
N ASN A 440 -40.04 -4.45 25.15
CA ASN A 440 -39.26 -4.53 26.39
C ASN A 440 -38.45 -5.85 26.41
N SER A 441 -37.20 -5.81 26.82
CA SER A 441 -36.31 -6.99 26.82
C SER A 441 -36.87 -8.11 27.70
N SER A 442 -37.48 -7.77 28.85
CA SER A 442 -38.10 -8.77 29.73
C SER A 442 -39.33 -9.44 29.11
N ASP A 443 -40.09 -8.71 28.28
CA ASP A 443 -41.22 -9.24 27.52
C ASP A 443 -40.74 -10.15 26.39
N PHE A 444 -39.72 -9.73 25.64
CA PHE A 444 -39.10 -10.55 24.59
C PHE A 444 -38.57 -11.88 25.14
N LEU A 445 -37.80 -11.84 26.24
CA LEU A 445 -37.22 -13.03 26.87
C LEU A 445 -38.28 -13.94 27.50
N ALA A 446 -39.37 -13.36 28.01
CA ALA A 446 -40.51 -14.11 28.52
C ALA A 446 -41.52 -14.51 27.43
N LYS A 447 -41.20 -14.26 26.15
CA LYS A 447 -42.05 -14.57 24.97
C LYS A 447 -43.44 -13.92 25.01
N ARG A 448 -43.55 -12.76 25.65
CA ARG A 448 -44.75 -11.91 25.62
C ARG A 448 -44.56 -10.90 24.50
N TRP A 449 -45.08 -11.18 23.30
CA TRP A 449 -44.82 -10.43 22.06
C TRP A 449 -45.53 -9.06 21.99
N ASN A 450 -45.34 -8.21 23.00
CA ASN A 450 -45.93 -6.89 23.15
C ASN A 450 -45.15 -5.82 22.36
N TRP A 451 -45.09 -5.96 21.04
CA TRP A 451 -44.41 -5.00 20.17
C TRP A 451 -45.14 -3.65 20.14
N THR A 452 -44.39 -2.56 20.27
CA THR A 452 -44.91 -1.19 20.10
C THR A 452 -45.41 -0.95 18.68
N GLU A 453 -46.25 0.06 18.50
CA GLU A 453 -46.72 0.45 17.16
C GLU A 453 -45.55 0.78 16.22
N PRO A 454 -45.51 0.21 15.00
CA PRO A 454 -44.40 0.43 14.10
C PRO A 454 -44.48 1.82 13.45
N VAL A 455 -43.31 2.41 13.19
CA VAL A 455 -43.17 3.70 12.52
C VAL A 455 -42.24 3.59 11.32
N ILE A 456 -42.61 4.22 10.21
CA ILE A 456 -41.73 4.34 9.04
C ILE A 456 -40.66 5.38 9.32
N ILE A 457 -39.40 4.98 9.16
CA ILE A 457 -38.25 5.87 9.40
C ILE A 457 -37.61 6.34 8.10
N SER A 458 -37.86 5.68 6.96
CA SER A 458 -37.37 6.13 5.65
C SER A 458 -38.14 7.36 5.13
N PRO A 459 -37.54 8.21 4.28
CA PRO A 459 -38.25 9.30 3.63
C PRO A 459 -39.36 8.83 2.67
N PRO A 460 -40.47 9.58 2.52
CA PRO A 460 -41.51 9.29 1.53
C PRO A 460 -40.96 9.15 0.11
N GLY A 461 -41.41 8.13 -0.63
CA GLY A 461 -41.02 7.90 -2.02
C GLY A 461 -39.60 7.35 -2.24
N VAL A 462 -38.87 7.01 -1.17
CA VAL A 462 -37.50 6.47 -1.26
C VAL A 462 -37.51 4.96 -1.02
N ASP A 463 -36.97 4.18 -1.97
CA ASP A 463 -36.63 2.75 -1.78
C ASP A 463 -35.49 2.63 -0.79
N ASP A 464 -35.78 2.02 0.36
CA ASP A 464 -34.84 1.88 1.46
C ASP A 464 -35.06 0.55 2.18
N LYS A 465 -33.96 -0.14 2.47
CA LYS A 465 -33.92 -1.46 3.10
C LYS A 465 -32.66 -1.59 3.97
N ASP A 466 -32.42 -2.79 4.48
CA ASP A 466 -31.16 -3.18 5.13
C ASP A 466 -30.79 -2.22 6.26
N ALA A 467 -31.67 -2.08 7.26
CA ALA A 467 -31.46 -1.13 8.35
C ALA A 467 -31.17 -1.79 9.69
N ALA A 468 -30.34 -1.15 10.50
CA ALA A 468 -30.03 -1.58 11.87
C ALA A 468 -29.52 -0.40 12.71
N LEU A 469 -29.76 -0.49 14.02
CA LEU A 469 -29.17 0.44 14.98
C LEU A 469 -27.77 -0.03 15.40
N PHE A 470 -26.94 0.92 15.83
CA PHE A 470 -25.76 0.57 16.63
C PHE A 470 -26.17 0.20 18.06
N PRO A 471 -25.46 -0.73 18.72
CA PRO A 471 -25.81 -1.23 20.06
C PRO A 471 -25.47 -0.26 21.20
N ARG A 472 -25.07 0.98 20.88
CA ARG A 472 -25.04 2.12 21.80
C ARG A 472 -25.06 3.43 21.01
N LYS A 473 -25.28 4.52 21.74
CA LYS A 473 -25.12 5.88 21.19
C LYS A 473 -23.66 6.16 20.81
N ILE A 474 -23.48 6.99 19.79
CA ILE A 474 -22.20 7.46 19.27
C ILE A 474 -22.22 8.99 19.34
N GLY A 475 -21.29 9.57 20.11
CA GLY A 475 -21.29 11.02 20.38
C GLY A 475 -22.62 11.53 20.96
N GLY A 476 -23.30 10.73 21.79
CA GLY A 476 -24.58 11.07 22.41
C GLY A 476 -25.83 10.89 21.53
N LYS A 477 -25.67 10.53 20.24
CA LYS A 477 -26.79 10.31 19.30
C LYS A 477 -26.99 8.82 18.99
N TYR A 478 -28.21 8.43 18.65
CA TYR A 478 -28.46 7.11 18.08
C TYR A 478 -27.92 7.06 16.66
N ALA A 479 -27.35 5.93 16.25
CA ALA A 479 -26.81 5.74 14.92
C ALA A 479 -27.62 4.68 14.18
N VAL A 480 -28.05 4.99 12.94
CA VAL A 480 -28.88 4.11 12.10
C VAL A 480 -28.13 3.85 10.79
N LEU A 481 -27.79 2.60 10.52
CA LEU A 481 -27.37 2.17 9.19
C LEU A 481 -28.60 1.81 8.37
N HIS A 482 -28.57 2.11 7.07
CA HIS A 482 -29.61 1.74 6.12
C HIS A 482 -29.05 1.74 4.68
N ARG A 483 -29.87 1.44 3.68
CA ARG A 483 -29.41 1.29 2.29
C ARG A 483 -30.40 1.90 1.31
N VAL A 484 -30.04 3.08 0.81
CA VAL A 484 -30.70 3.74 -0.31
C VAL A 484 -29.90 3.50 -1.61
N GLY A 485 -30.58 3.02 -2.65
CA GLY A 485 -29.96 2.75 -3.94
C GLY A 485 -28.94 1.61 -3.87
N ARG A 486 -27.68 1.88 -4.23
CA ARG A 486 -26.61 0.86 -4.34
C ARG A 486 -25.66 0.81 -3.15
N SER A 487 -25.80 1.72 -2.19
CA SER A 487 -24.78 2.04 -1.18
C SER A 487 -25.34 2.01 0.24
N ILE A 488 -24.47 1.83 1.23
CA ILE A 488 -24.80 1.84 2.65
C ILE A 488 -24.67 3.27 3.18
N TRP A 489 -25.69 3.70 3.92
CA TRP A 489 -25.85 5.02 4.49
C TRP A 489 -25.84 4.95 6.01
N LEU A 490 -25.49 6.08 6.64
CA LEU A 490 -25.49 6.27 8.09
C LEU A 490 -26.19 7.58 8.46
N ASP A 491 -27.10 7.49 9.44
CA ASP A 491 -27.70 8.62 10.14
C ASP A 491 -27.29 8.66 11.61
N LEU A 492 -27.21 9.88 12.14
CA LEU A 492 -27.10 10.14 13.57
C LEU A 492 -28.31 10.96 14.00
N VAL A 493 -29.16 10.40 14.86
CA VAL A 493 -30.42 10.99 15.30
C VAL A 493 -30.44 11.17 16.82
N ASP A 494 -31.03 12.28 17.28
CA ASP A 494 -31.14 12.58 18.71
C ASP A 494 -32.12 11.67 19.46
N SER A 495 -33.11 11.16 18.73
CA SER A 495 -34.20 10.36 19.27
C SER A 495 -34.64 9.30 18.26
N LEU A 496 -35.13 8.18 18.77
CA LEU A 496 -35.79 7.13 18.00
C LEU A 496 -37.31 7.34 17.86
N SER A 497 -37.82 8.49 18.30
CA SER A 497 -39.22 8.89 18.11
C SER A 497 -39.40 9.49 16.71
N PHE A 498 -39.63 8.62 15.73
CA PHE A 498 -40.01 8.99 14.37
C PHE A 498 -41.53 9.22 14.29
N GLY A 499 -41.96 10.23 13.55
CA GLY A 499 -43.35 10.68 13.42
C GLY A 499 -43.53 11.51 12.15
N GLU A 500 -44.70 12.12 11.94
CA GLU A 500 -44.98 12.88 10.72
C GLU A 500 -43.89 13.93 10.43
N GLY A 501 -43.19 13.76 9.30
CA GLY A 501 -42.14 14.68 8.84
C GLY A 501 -40.71 14.35 9.30
N LYS A 502 -40.48 13.32 10.13
CA LYS A 502 -39.15 12.94 10.63
C LYS A 502 -38.70 11.60 10.07
N TRP A 503 -37.56 11.59 9.38
CA TRP A 503 -37.00 10.43 8.69
C TRP A 503 -35.47 10.43 8.76
N VAL A 504 -34.86 9.27 8.52
CA VAL A 504 -33.42 9.14 8.24
C VAL A 504 -33.08 9.82 6.91
N LYS A 505 -31.94 10.53 6.83
CA LYS A 505 -31.53 11.36 5.67
C LYS A 505 -30.01 11.31 5.43
N GLY A 506 -29.36 10.25 5.85
CA GLY A 506 -27.95 10.19 6.19
C GLY A 506 -27.00 10.41 5.04
N ASN A 507 -25.75 10.01 5.24
CA ASN A 507 -24.75 10.08 4.17
C ASN A 507 -24.28 8.68 3.79
N ILE A 508 -23.92 8.52 2.52
CA ILE A 508 -23.22 7.33 2.05
C ILE A 508 -21.91 7.18 2.84
N ILE A 509 -21.73 6.05 3.50
CA ILE A 509 -20.47 5.68 4.17
C ILE A 509 -19.71 4.60 3.41
N MET A 510 -20.40 3.82 2.59
CA MET A 510 -19.78 2.76 1.79
C MET A 510 -20.55 2.51 0.49
N SER A 511 -19.83 2.53 -0.64
CA SER A 511 -20.35 2.22 -1.98
C SER A 511 -19.74 0.93 -2.56
N PRO A 512 -20.32 0.35 -3.61
CA PRO A 512 -19.68 -0.72 -4.39
C PRO A 512 -18.27 -0.31 -4.86
N ARG A 513 -17.35 -1.28 -4.86
CA ARG A 513 -15.95 -1.08 -5.27
C ARG A 513 -15.86 -0.84 -6.79
N GLN A 514 -15.13 0.19 -7.22
CA GLN A 514 -14.95 0.48 -8.66
C GLN A 514 -14.19 -0.65 -9.37
N GLU A 515 -13.24 -1.28 -8.68
CA GLU A 515 -12.48 -2.43 -9.16
C GLU A 515 -13.31 -3.71 -9.35
N ARG A 516 -14.62 -3.68 -9.02
CA ARG A 516 -15.57 -4.78 -9.24
C ARG A 516 -16.81 -4.29 -9.98
N PRO A 517 -16.69 -3.98 -11.29
CA PRO A 517 -17.74 -3.30 -12.06
C PRO A 517 -19.08 -4.07 -12.12
N HIS A 518 -19.05 -5.39 -11.93
CA HIS A 518 -20.25 -6.25 -11.91
C HIS A 518 -21.04 -6.21 -10.59
N THR A 519 -20.58 -5.44 -9.59
CA THR A 519 -21.30 -5.30 -8.31
C THR A 519 -22.49 -4.37 -8.47
N GLU A 520 -23.71 -4.89 -8.37
CA GLU A 520 -24.93 -4.09 -8.47
C GLU A 520 -25.17 -3.24 -7.23
N LYS A 521 -25.11 -3.84 -6.04
CA LYS A 521 -25.39 -3.15 -4.78
C LYS A 521 -24.73 -3.85 -3.60
N ILE A 522 -24.62 -3.11 -2.50
CA ILE A 522 -24.22 -3.60 -1.18
C ILE A 522 -25.23 -3.13 -0.14
N GLY A 523 -25.40 -3.90 0.94
CA GLY A 523 -26.27 -3.57 2.07
C GLY A 523 -25.77 -4.21 3.35
N ILE A 524 -26.12 -3.66 4.52
CA ILE A 524 -25.66 -4.22 5.79
C ILE A 524 -26.28 -5.61 6.02
N ALA A 525 -25.52 -6.48 6.65
CA ALA A 525 -25.94 -7.84 6.93
C ALA A 525 -26.33 -8.07 8.39
N ALA A 526 -25.86 -7.28 9.35
CA ALA A 526 -26.32 -7.38 10.73
C ALA A 526 -26.07 -6.05 11.44
N PRO A 527 -26.62 -5.83 12.65
CA PRO A 527 -26.17 -4.75 13.51
C PRO A 527 -24.64 -4.79 13.70
N PRO A 528 -23.96 -3.63 13.74
CA PRO A 528 -22.52 -3.58 13.97
C PRO A 528 -22.13 -4.17 15.33
N ILE A 529 -21.04 -4.94 15.36
CA ILE A 529 -20.46 -5.50 16.59
C ILE A 529 -19.37 -4.54 17.08
N GLU A 530 -19.46 -4.12 18.35
CA GLU A 530 -18.43 -3.32 18.98
C GLU A 530 -17.17 -4.16 19.25
N THR A 531 -16.00 -3.66 18.83
CA THR A 531 -14.70 -4.28 19.10
C THR A 531 -13.70 -3.22 19.57
N GLU A 532 -12.57 -3.62 20.15
CA GLU A 532 -11.51 -2.68 20.52
C GLU A 532 -10.82 -2.00 19.33
N TRP A 533 -11.06 -2.46 18.10
CA TRP A 533 -10.49 -1.90 16.87
C TRP A 533 -11.48 -1.03 16.07
N GLY A 534 -12.74 -0.95 16.51
CA GLY A 534 -13.82 -0.33 15.75
C GLY A 534 -15.09 -1.15 15.71
N TRP A 535 -16.04 -0.72 14.89
CA TRP A 535 -17.28 -1.45 14.61
C TRP A 535 -17.05 -2.48 13.50
N LEU A 536 -17.12 -3.76 13.85
CA LEU A 536 -17.18 -4.83 12.87
C LEU A 536 -18.58 -4.88 12.27
N LEU A 537 -18.68 -4.59 10.98
CA LEU A 537 -19.93 -4.63 10.23
C LEU A 537 -19.82 -5.71 9.14
N LEU A 538 -20.72 -6.69 9.20
CA LEU A 538 -20.92 -7.62 8.09
C LEU A 538 -21.88 -6.97 7.09
N TYR A 539 -21.63 -7.18 5.80
CA TYR A 539 -22.43 -6.64 4.72
C TYR A 539 -22.52 -7.63 3.56
N HIS A 540 -23.62 -7.59 2.82
CA HIS A 540 -23.81 -8.42 1.63
C HIS A 540 -23.40 -7.68 0.35
N ILE A 541 -23.03 -8.44 -0.67
CA ILE A 541 -22.63 -7.96 -1.99
C ILE A 541 -23.47 -8.67 -3.04
N VAL A 542 -24.17 -7.91 -3.87
CA VAL A 542 -24.96 -8.43 -4.99
C VAL A 542 -24.18 -8.22 -6.28
N THR A 543 -23.93 -9.30 -7.02
CA THR A 543 -23.21 -9.26 -8.30
C THR A 543 -24.04 -9.94 -9.37
N ARG A 544 -24.08 -9.36 -10.58
CA ARG A 544 -24.68 -10.01 -11.76
C ARG A 544 -23.60 -10.49 -12.72
N ARG A 545 -23.66 -11.77 -13.11
CA ARG A 545 -22.75 -12.40 -14.08
C ARG A 545 -23.56 -13.35 -14.97
N ASN A 546 -23.45 -13.20 -16.29
CA ASN A 546 -24.14 -14.03 -17.28
C ASN A 546 -25.64 -14.18 -16.97
N ASP A 547 -26.32 -13.05 -16.73
CA ASP A 547 -27.73 -12.94 -16.34
C ASP A 547 -28.16 -13.66 -15.05
N LYS A 548 -27.20 -14.19 -14.28
CA LYS A 548 -27.42 -14.76 -12.95
C LYS A 548 -26.99 -13.77 -11.87
N VAL A 549 -27.79 -13.68 -10.81
CA VAL A 549 -27.50 -12.88 -9.62
C VAL A 549 -26.86 -13.78 -8.56
N TYR A 550 -25.84 -13.24 -7.88
CA TYR A 550 -25.13 -13.92 -6.79
C TYR A 550 -25.06 -12.99 -5.58
N TYR A 551 -25.40 -13.52 -4.42
CA TYR A 551 -25.24 -12.81 -3.15
C TYR A 551 -24.09 -13.41 -2.35
N TYR A 552 -23.19 -12.53 -1.91
CA TYR A 552 -22.02 -12.87 -1.11
C TYR A 552 -22.07 -12.15 0.23
N ALA A 553 -21.39 -12.67 1.24
CA ALA A 553 -21.16 -11.97 2.51
C ALA A 553 -19.71 -11.49 2.64
N SER A 554 -19.49 -10.35 3.27
CA SER A 554 -18.17 -9.80 3.54
C SER A 554 -18.19 -8.93 4.80
N ALA A 555 -17.04 -8.38 5.21
CA ALA A 555 -16.90 -7.59 6.43
C ALA A 555 -16.08 -6.32 6.22
N VAL A 556 -16.34 -5.34 7.08
CA VAL A 556 -15.66 -4.05 7.18
C VAL A 556 -15.49 -3.67 8.65
N ILE A 557 -14.41 -2.95 8.97
CA ILE A 557 -14.21 -2.27 10.26
C ILE A 557 -14.44 -0.78 10.02
N LEU A 558 -15.36 -0.21 10.79
CA LEU A 558 -15.62 1.22 10.86
C LEU A 558 -15.00 1.79 12.14
N ASP A 559 -14.66 3.07 12.14
CA ASP A 559 -14.10 3.74 13.32
C ASP A 559 -15.10 3.77 14.49
N ILE A 560 -14.60 3.50 15.71
CA ILE A 560 -15.40 3.33 16.92
C ILE A 560 -16.21 4.59 17.31
N ASP A 561 -15.64 5.76 17.06
CA ASP A 561 -16.22 7.06 17.37
C ASP A 561 -16.78 7.75 16.12
N GLN A 562 -16.21 7.44 14.94
CA GLN A 562 -16.54 8.02 13.66
C GLN A 562 -16.97 6.93 12.65
N PRO A 563 -18.09 6.23 12.87
CA PRO A 563 -18.51 5.06 12.08
C PRO A 563 -18.71 5.33 10.57
N TRP A 564 -18.71 6.58 10.13
CA TRP A 564 -18.67 6.93 8.70
C TRP A 564 -17.29 6.71 8.05
N ARG A 565 -16.24 6.46 8.83
CA ARG A 565 -14.89 6.18 8.34
C ARG A 565 -14.64 4.68 8.29
N VAL A 566 -14.46 4.16 7.08
CA VAL A 566 -14.02 2.79 6.84
C VAL A 566 -12.52 2.67 7.14
N ILE A 567 -12.16 1.87 8.15
CA ILE A 567 -10.76 1.58 8.52
C ILE A 567 -10.20 0.50 7.59
N ALA A 568 -10.88 -0.64 7.53
CA ALA A 568 -10.45 -1.80 6.76
C ALA A 568 -11.67 -2.48 6.14
N ARG A 569 -11.58 -2.88 4.88
CA ARG A 569 -12.68 -3.54 4.16
C ARG A 569 -12.14 -4.72 3.38
N ARG A 570 -12.69 -5.90 3.61
CA ARG A 570 -12.31 -7.12 2.88
C ARG A 570 -12.36 -6.92 1.36
N LYS A 571 -11.34 -7.46 0.68
CA LYS A 571 -11.25 -7.53 -0.79
C LYS A 571 -11.92 -8.78 -1.31
N THR A 572 -11.96 -9.88 -0.54
CA THR A 572 -12.62 -11.14 -0.92
C THR A 572 -13.88 -11.40 -0.07
N PRO A 573 -14.89 -12.12 -0.61
CA PRO A 573 -16.02 -12.59 0.20
C PRO A 573 -15.57 -13.49 1.36
N LEU A 574 -16.32 -13.46 2.47
CA LEU A 574 -16.20 -14.39 3.59
C LEU A 574 -17.08 -15.63 3.42
N LEU A 575 -18.20 -15.47 2.71
CA LEU A 575 -19.15 -16.55 2.41
C LEU A 575 -19.71 -16.34 0.99
N GLU A 576 -19.81 -17.40 0.22
CA GLU A 576 -20.36 -17.43 -1.13
C GLU A 576 -21.20 -18.69 -1.36
N PRO A 577 -22.22 -18.69 -2.23
CA PRO A 577 -23.10 -19.85 -2.41
C PRO A 577 -22.35 -21.07 -2.94
N GLU A 578 -22.23 -22.12 -2.12
CA GLU A 578 -21.48 -23.34 -2.42
C GLU A 578 -22.38 -24.58 -2.27
N MET A 579 -23.26 -24.59 -1.27
CA MET A 579 -24.11 -25.73 -0.94
C MET A 579 -25.39 -25.75 -1.78
N SER A 580 -26.00 -26.93 -1.94
CA SER A 580 -27.26 -27.07 -2.69
C SER A 580 -28.37 -26.17 -2.15
N TYR A 581 -28.53 -26.11 -0.82
CA TYR A 581 -29.52 -25.26 -0.15
C TYR A 581 -29.25 -23.74 -0.28
N GLU A 582 -28.08 -23.33 -0.79
CA GLU A 582 -27.73 -21.93 -1.09
C GLU A 582 -27.84 -21.64 -2.59
N LYS A 583 -27.70 -22.67 -3.43
CA LYS A 583 -27.77 -22.58 -4.89
C LYS A 583 -29.18 -22.72 -5.42
N GLU A 584 -30.06 -23.42 -4.71
CA GLU A 584 -31.40 -23.79 -5.16
C GLU A 584 -32.47 -23.43 -4.12
N GLY A 585 -33.41 -22.56 -4.49
CA GLY A 585 -34.49 -22.12 -3.61
C GLY A 585 -35.43 -21.15 -4.30
N LEU A 586 -36.01 -20.22 -3.54
CA LEU A 586 -36.84 -19.16 -4.12
C LEU A 586 -36.01 -18.18 -4.96
N VAL A 587 -34.80 -17.90 -4.50
CA VAL A 587 -33.79 -17.14 -5.25
C VAL A 587 -32.49 -17.94 -5.25
N ASN A 588 -32.03 -18.33 -6.43
CA ASN A 588 -30.83 -19.14 -6.57
C ASN A 588 -29.55 -18.35 -6.25
N ASN A 589 -28.52 -19.05 -5.76
CA ASN A 589 -27.20 -18.51 -5.45
C ASN A 589 -27.21 -17.38 -4.41
N VAL A 590 -27.86 -17.62 -3.27
CA VAL A 590 -27.98 -16.65 -2.18
C VAL A 590 -27.37 -17.18 -0.88
N VAL A 591 -26.43 -16.41 -0.34
CA VAL A 591 -26.11 -16.37 1.09
C VAL A 591 -26.37 -14.96 1.60
N PHE A 592 -27.37 -14.81 2.48
CA PHE A 592 -27.83 -13.50 2.95
C PHE A 592 -27.80 -13.42 4.48
N PRO A 593 -26.70 -12.92 5.09
CA PRO A 593 -26.63 -12.80 6.53
C PRO A 593 -27.57 -11.71 7.04
N CYS A 594 -28.23 -12.00 8.16
CA CYS A 594 -29.11 -11.06 8.89
C CYS A 594 -28.76 -10.93 10.38
N GLY A 595 -28.10 -11.93 10.96
CA GLY A 595 -27.90 -12.02 12.40
C GLY A 595 -26.48 -12.44 12.71
N THR A 596 -25.82 -11.69 13.59
CA THR A 596 -24.47 -12.01 14.04
C THR A 596 -24.35 -11.86 15.53
N ILE A 597 -23.69 -12.80 16.19
CA ILE A 597 -23.41 -12.75 17.63
C ILE A 597 -22.00 -13.26 17.88
N VAL A 598 -21.42 -12.85 19.01
CA VAL A 598 -20.12 -13.35 19.47
C VAL A 598 -20.34 -14.11 20.77
N ILE A 599 -19.92 -15.37 20.79
CA ILE A 599 -19.94 -16.23 21.99
C ILE A 599 -18.51 -16.73 22.18
N ASP A 600 -17.90 -16.46 23.32
CA ASP A 600 -16.55 -16.92 23.69
C ASP A 600 -15.48 -16.67 22.61
N GLY A 601 -15.52 -15.50 21.96
CA GLY A 601 -14.58 -15.11 20.91
C GLY A 601 -14.85 -15.74 19.53
N GLN A 602 -15.88 -16.56 19.40
CA GLN A 602 -16.37 -17.11 18.14
C GLN A 602 -17.50 -16.22 17.60
N LEU A 603 -17.35 -15.74 16.36
CA LEU A 603 -18.41 -15.06 15.64
C LEU A 603 -19.32 -16.10 14.98
N PHE A 604 -20.61 -16.05 15.29
CA PHE A 604 -21.67 -16.79 14.60
C PHE A 604 -22.38 -15.86 13.62
N VAL A 605 -22.58 -16.33 12.40
CA VAL A 605 -23.23 -15.61 11.30
C VAL A 605 -24.40 -16.45 10.81
N TYR A 606 -25.62 -16.00 11.12
CA TYR A 606 -26.86 -16.62 10.67
C TYR A 606 -27.33 -15.99 9.36
N TYR A 607 -27.61 -16.82 8.37
CA TYR A 607 -27.88 -16.38 7.00
C TYR A 607 -29.01 -17.16 6.35
N GLY A 608 -29.75 -16.48 5.46
CA GLY A 608 -30.66 -17.11 4.51
C GLY A 608 -29.90 -17.83 3.40
N GLY A 609 -30.23 -19.10 3.17
CA GLY A 609 -29.79 -19.89 2.02
C GLY A 609 -30.89 -19.95 0.97
N ALA A 610 -30.59 -19.46 -0.23
CA ALA A 610 -31.48 -19.45 -1.40
C ALA A 610 -32.91 -18.89 -1.13
N ASP A 611 -33.03 -17.93 -0.21
CA ASP A 611 -34.31 -17.39 0.30
C ASP A 611 -35.31 -18.47 0.73
N LYS A 612 -34.83 -19.59 1.30
CA LYS A 612 -35.65 -20.75 1.63
C LYS A 612 -35.39 -21.32 3.03
N VAL A 613 -34.13 -21.36 3.45
CA VAL A 613 -33.70 -21.97 4.70
C VAL A 613 -32.76 -21.06 5.49
N ILE A 614 -32.52 -21.39 6.76
CA ILE A 614 -31.51 -20.72 7.60
C ILE A 614 -30.30 -21.61 7.78
N GLY A 615 -29.12 -21.08 7.46
CA GLY A 615 -27.83 -21.65 7.82
C GLY A 615 -27.11 -20.82 8.89
N VAL A 616 -26.11 -21.43 9.50
CA VAL A 616 -25.13 -20.76 10.36
C VAL A 616 -23.71 -21.07 9.92
N ALA A 617 -22.85 -20.05 9.94
CA ALA A 617 -21.43 -20.20 9.71
C ALA A 617 -20.66 -19.45 10.79
N THR A 618 -19.45 -19.93 11.11
CA THR A 618 -18.68 -19.43 12.24
C THR A 618 -17.25 -19.09 11.85
N ILE A 619 -16.63 -18.13 12.53
CA ILE A 619 -15.20 -17.85 12.45
C ILE A 619 -14.70 -17.29 13.78
N LYS A 620 -13.43 -17.54 14.15
CA LYS A 620 -12.86 -16.85 15.31
C LYS A 620 -12.80 -15.36 15.03
N LEU A 621 -13.32 -14.55 15.94
CA LEU A 621 -13.37 -13.10 15.77
C LEU A 621 -11.97 -12.50 15.53
N ALA A 622 -10.98 -12.98 16.29
CA ALA A 622 -9.59 -12.55 16.13
C ALA A 622 -9.02 -12.86 14.74
N GLU A 623 -9.33 -14.02 14.16
CA GLU A 623 -8.86 -14.40 12.81
C GLU A 623 -9.49 -13.52 11.74
N LEU A 624 -10.78 -13.20 11.86
CA LEU A 624 -11.46 -12.27 10.97
C LEU A 624 -10.83 -10.87 11.06
N LEU A 625 -10.60 -10.35 12.27
CA LEU A 625 -9.99 -9.05 12.47
C LEU A 625 -8.55 -8.99 11.94
N GLU A 626 -7.73 -10.01 12.20
CA GLU A 626 -6.39 -10.13 11.63
C GLU A 626 -6.45 -10.04 10.10
N SER A 627 -7.40 -10.76 9.47
CA SER A 627 -7.56 -10.74 8.01
C SER A 627 -7.85 -9.35 7.46
N LEU A 628 -8.67 -8.56 8.16
CA LEU A 628 -9.07 -7.21 7.76
C LEU A 628 -7.88 -6.23 7.82
N PHE A 629 -7.08 -6.29 8.88
CA PHE A 629 -5.92 -5.38 9.05
C PHE A 629 -4.75 -5.73 8.14
N LEU A 630 -4.52 -7.02 7.86
CA LEU A 630 -3.49 -7.45 6.92
C LEU A 630 -3.75 -6.91 5.49
N GLU A 631 -5.01 -6.71 5.08
CA GLU A 631 -5.33 -6.16 3.76
C GLU A 631 -4.88 -4.71 3.54
N ILE A 632 -4.71 -3.97 4.65
CA ILE A 632 -4.18 -2.60 4.67
C ILE A 632 -2.72 -2.55 5.16
N GLY A 633 -2.08 -3.71 5.34
CA GLY A 633 -0.67 -3.83 5.68
C GLY A 633 -0.33 -3.47 7.13
N ILE A 634 -1.28 -3.63 8.06
CA ILE A 634 -1.13 -3.35 9.49
C ILE A 634 -1.19 -4.67 10.28
N SER A 635 -0.33 -4.83 11.29
CA SER A 635 -0.42 -5.93 12.24
C SER A 635 -1.55 -5.65 13.25
N TRP A 636 -2.47 -6.60 13.45
CA TRP A 636 -3.58 -6.42 14.40
C TRP A 636 -3.12 -6.36 15.87
N LYS A 637 -1.91 -6.87 16.15
CA LYS A 637 -1.25 -6.83 17.48
C LYS A 637 -0.68 -5.45 17.81
N GLU A 638 -0.29 -4.68 16.79
CA GLU A 638 0.11 -3.29 16.97
C GLU A 638 -1.17 -2.47 16.95
N LYS A 639 -1.68 -2.05 18.12
CA LYS A 639 -2.82 -1.13 18.15
C LYS A 639 -2.43 0.11 17.34
N PRO A 640 -3.02 0.34 16.16
CA PRO A 640 -2.66 1.53 15.39
C PRO A 640 -3.03 2.76 16.21
N ALA A 641 -2.31 3.87 16.05
CA ALA A 641 -2.46 5.06 16.89
C ALA A 641 -3.91 5.61 16.96
N PHE A 642 -4.77 5.27 15.99
CA PHE A 642 -6.20 5.60 16.04
C PHE A 642 -7.02 4.73 17.02
N ALA A 643 -6.61 3.48 17.27
CA ALA A 643 -7.23 2.56 18.22
C ALA A 643 -6.77 2.80 19.68
N ILE A 644 -5.65 3.53 19.86
CA ILE A 644 -5.17 4.01 21.16
C ILE A 644 -5.83 5.36 21.46
N ARG A 645 -7.15 5.36 21.67
CA ARG A 645 -7.87 6.52 22.23
C ARG A 645 -8.52 6.10 23.54
N ARG A 646 -8.34 6.89 24.60
CA ARG A 646 -8.87 6.58 25.94
C ARG A 646 -10.41 6.62 25.90
N LYS A 647 -11.07 5.60 26.47
CA LYS A 647 -12.50 5.64 26.81
C LYS A 647 -12.78 6.95 27.57
N GLY A 648 -13.53 7.86 26.95
CA GLY A 648 -13.91 9.15 27.55
C GLY A 648 -13.71 10.37 26.64
N GLU A 649 -12.89 10.27 25.59
CA GLU A 649 -12.78 11.33 24.57
C GLU A 649 -13.63 10.97 23.34
N ALA A 650 -14.93 10.80 23.54
CA ALA A 650 -15.85 10.93 22.42
C ALA A 650 -15.77 12.38 21.94
N LYS A 651 -14.92 12.64 20.94
CA LYS A 651 -14.98 13.91 20.21
C LYS A 651 -16.41 14.04 19.72
N PRO A 652 -17.05 15.22 19.86
CA PRO A 652 -18.36 15.42 19.31
C PRO A 652 -18.35 14.91 17.88
N VAL A 653 -19.45 14.26 17.46
CA VAL A 653 -19.80 14.22 16.04
C VAL A 653 -19.42 15.60 15.52
N PRO A 654 -18.55 15.75 14.51
CA PRO A 654 -18.52 17.01 13.81
C PRO A 654 -19.93 17.10 13.30
N ALA A 655 -20.76 17.85 14.03
CA ALA A 655 -22.05 18.22 13.54
C ALA A 655 -21.67 18.73 12.16
N TRP A 656 -22.33 18.20 11.14
CA TRP A 656 -22.19 18.74 9.82
C TRP A 656 -20.93 18.34 8.98
N THR A 657 -20.42 17.11 8.91
CA THR A 657 -19.59 16.74 7.73
C THR A 657 -20.50 16.40 6.55
N THR A 658 -20.46 17.20 5.49
CA THR A 658 -21.17 16.92 4.22
C THR A 658 -20.16 16.42 3.20
N TYR A 659 -20.53 15.43 2.40
CA TYR A 659 -19.77 15.08 1.20
C TYR A 659 -19.69 16.31 0.28
N LYS A 660 -18.51 16.91 0.18
CA LYS A 660 -18.20 18.06 -0.67
C LYS A 660 -17.31 17.60 -1.80
N GLY A 661 -17.92 17.15 -2.90
CA GLY A 661 -17.22 16.78 -4.12
C GLY A 661 -17.17 17.95 -5.08
N PHE A 662 -16.05 18.70 -5.10
CA PHE A 662 -15.74 19.58 -6.24
C PHE A 662 -15.48 18.75 -7.51
N ILE A 663 -15.00 17.52 -7.32
CA ILE A 663 -14.82 16.50 -8.35
C ILE A 663 -15.58 15.22 -7.94
N PRO A 664 -16.23 14.50 -8.88
CA PRO A 664 -16.89 13.23 -8.56
C PRO A 664 -15.96 12.23 -7.88
N GLY A 665 -16.44 11.59 -6.81
CA GLY A 665 -15.72 10.52 -6.10
C GLY A 665 -14.64 10.95 -5.11
N VAL A 666 -14.42 12.25 -4.86
CA VAL A 666 -13.38 12.75 -3.95
C VAL A 666 -14.01 13.53 -2.77
N PRO A 667 -14.13 12.93 -1.57
CA PRO A 667 -14.68 13.61 -0.41
C PRO A 667 -13.68 14.59 0.22
N LEU A 668 -14.16 15.78 0.58
CA LEU A 668 -13.48 16.69 1.51
C LEU A 668 -14.12 16.61 2.91
N ASP A 669 -13.32 16.23 3.91
CA ASP A 669 -13.77 15.99 5.29
C ASP A 669 -13.51 17.23 6.17
N LEU A 670 -14.51 18.10 6.32
CA LEU A 670 -14.47 19.32 7.14
C LEU A 670 -15.84 19.59 7.79
N PRO A 671 -15.91 20.02 9.07
CA PRO A 671 -17.17 20.39 9.73
C PRO A 671 -17.89 21.55 9.01
N ASN A 672 -19.23 21.57 8.96
CA ASN A 672 -19.97 22.70 8.37
C ASN A 672 -19.96 23.94 9.24
N LYS A 673 -19.63 23.85 10.52
CA LYS A 673 -19.48 25.01 11.41
C LYS A 673 -18.13 24.94 12.12
N LEU A 674 -17.40 26.05 12.08
CA LEU A 674 -16.15 26.25 12.82
C LEU A 674 -16.23 27.56 13.60
N THR A 675 -15.53 27.64 14.74
CA THR A 675 -15.48 28.86 15.56
C THR A 675 -14.04 29.37 15.58
N SER A 676 -13.84 30.68 15.32
CA SER A 676 -12.53 31.30 15.46
C SER A 676 -12.09 31.37 16.92
N LEU A 677 -10.79 31.62 17.16
CA LEU A 677 -10.26 31.95 18.49
C LEU A 677 -10.90 33.21 19.10
N THR A 678 -11.57 34.03 18.28
CA THR A 678 -12.31 35.24 18.68
C THR A 678 -13.82 35.01 18.84
N GLY A 679 -14.30 33.75 18.75
CA GLY A 679 -15.71 33.40 18.91
C GLY A 679 -16.59 33.59 17.66
N LYS A 680 -16.02 33.96 16.51
CA LYS A 680 -16.74 34.16 15.25
C LYS A 680 -17.09 32.80 14.61
N ARG A 681 -18.38 32.57 14.37
CA ARG A 681 -18.87 31.34 13.72
C ARG A 681 -18.77 31.42 12.20
N VAL A 682 -18.23 30.37 11.60
CA VAL A 682 -18.02 30.22 10.15
C VAL A 682 -18.80 29.02 9.65
N ASN A 683 -19.67 29.23 8.66
CA ASN A 683 -20.36 28.13 7.98
C ASN A 683 -19.59 27.71 6.72
N THR A 684 -18.93 26.55 6.74
CA THR A 684 -18.11 26.09 5.62
C THR A 684 -18.94 25.66 4.40
N ASN A 685 -20.26 25.42 4.53
CA ASN A 685 -21.13 25.21 3.38
C ASN A 685 -21.39 26.48 2.60
N VAL A 686 -21.46 27.63 3.28
CA VAL A 686 -21.60 28.93 2.59
C VAL A 686 -20.34 29.20 1.77
N ILE A 687 -19.16 28.96 2.36
CA ILE A 687 -17.88 29.08 1.64
C ILE A 687 -17.84 28.13 0.44
N TYR A 688 -18.21 26.85 0.63
CA TYR A 688 -18.25 25.86 -0.44
C TYR A 688 -19.18 26.27 -1.60
N LYS A 689 -20.44 26.63 -1.29
CA LYS A 689 -21.42 27.07 -2.30
C LYS A 689 -20.96 28.33 -3.04
N ASN A 690 -20.35 29.28 -2.32
CA ASN A 690 -19.81 30.49 -2.94
C ASN A 690 -18.65 30.19 -3.90
N ILE A 691 -17.78 29.23 -3.57
CA ILE A 691 -16.72 28.77 -4.50
C ILE A 691 -17.35 28.10 -5.72
N GLN A 692 -18.30 27.17 -5.52
CA GLN A 692 -18.96 26.46 -6.63
C GLN A 692 -19.70 27.42 -7.58
N GLU A 693 -20.46 28.36 -7.03
CA GLU A 693 -21.20 29.34 -7.83
C GLU A 693 -20.26 30.24 -8.62
N ARG A 694 -19.13 30.64 -8.00
CA ARG A 694 -18.09 31.38 -8.70
C ARG A 694 -17.44 30.55 -9.81
N TYR A 695 -17.07 29.30 -9.55
CA TYR A 695 -16.48 28.41 -10.56
C TYR A 695 -17.44 28.19 -11.73
N ARG A 696 -18.74 28.00 -11.45
CA ARG A 696 -19.77 27.87 -12.48
C ARG A 696 -19.83 29.13 -13.35
N LYS A 697 -19.87 30.31 -12.73
CA LYS A 697 -19.89 31.59 -13.46
C LYS A 697 -18.62 31.82 -14.28
N GLU A 698 -17.44 31.58 -13.70
CA GLU A 698 -16.15 31.71 -14.38
C GLU A 698 -16.01 30.69 -15.52
N PHE A 699 -16.53 29.46 -15.34
CA PHE A 699 -16.60 28.45 -16.39
C PHE A 699 -17.52 28.88 -17.53
N GLU A 700 -18.72 29.36 -17.23
CA GLU A 700 -19.66 29.88 -18.24
C GLU A 700 -19.07 31.10 -18.98
N GLU A 701 -18.40 32.02 -18.28
CA GLU A 701 -17.69 33.16 -18.87
C GLU A 701 -16.55 32.69 -19.79
N PHE A 702 -15.73 31.74 -19.32
CA PHE A 702 -14.64 31.19 -20.13
C PHE A 702 -15.18 30.53 -21.40
N VAL A 703 -16.11 29.59 -21.26
CA VAL A 703 -16.60 28.78 -22.38
C VAL A 703 -17.41 29.64 -23.37
N HIS A 704 -18.33 30.47 -22.89
CA HIS A 704 -19.27 31.17 -23.78
C HIS A 704 -18.78 32.55 -24.20
N GLU A 705 -18.10 33.28 -23.31
CA GLU A 705 -17.69 34.66 -23.60
C GLU A 705 -16.25 34.73 -24.13
N ARG A 706 -15.32 33.91 -23.64
CA ARG A 706 -13.93 33.89 -24.11
C ARG A 706 -13.73 32.93 -25.28
N LEU A 707 -14.16 31.67 -25.15
CA LEU A 707 -14.02 30.66 -26.21
C LEU A 707 -15.10 30.76 -27.30
N LYS A 708 -16.15 31.57 -27.07
CA LYS A 708 -17.27 31.78 -28.00
C LYS A 708 -18.04 30.49 -28.35
N VAL A 709 -18.05 29.51 -27.45
CA VAL A 709 -18.88 28.29 -27.59
C VAL A 709 -20.35 28.66 -27.30
N PRO A 710 -21.34 28.21 -28.10
CA PRO A 710 -22.75 28.54 -27.87
C PRO A 710 -23.28 28.10 -26.48
N ARG A 711 -24.18 28.87 -25.86
CA ARG A 711 -24.78 28.55 -24.54
C ARG A 711 -25.65 27.28 -24.51
N GLY A 712 -26.04 26.76 -25.69
CA GLY A 712 -26.76 25.49 -25.83
C GLY A 712 -25.86 24.28 -26.16
N ALA A 713 -24.54 24.47 -26.15
CA ALA A 713 -23.59 23.42 -26.53
C ALA A 713 -23.60 22.24 -25.53
N ASN A 714 -23.53 21.03 -26.05
CA ASN A 714 -23.37 19.82 -25.24
C ASN A 714 -21.91 19.63 -24.78
N SER A 715 -21.67 18.64 -23.92
CA SER A 715 -20.35 18.35 -23.36
C SER A 715 -19.26 18.06 -24.40
N SER A 716 -19.61 17.42 -25.52
CA SER A 716 -18.68 17.15 -26.62
C SER A 716 -18.27 18.46 -27.31
N GLU A 717 -19.24 19.32 -27.63
CA GLU A 717 -19.00 20.62 -28.28
C GLU A 717 -18.18 21.56 -27.38
N ILE A 718 -18.45 21.58 -26.08
CA ILE A 718 -17.65 22.34 -25.10
C ILE A 718 -16.22 21.79 -25.04
N SER A 719 -16.07 20.47 -25.01
CA SER A 719 -14.76 19.82 -24.99
C SER A 719 -13.94 20.10 -26.25
N GLU A 720 -14.59 20.09 -27.42
CA GLU A 720 -13.98 20.47 -28.69
C GLU A 720 -13.56 21.95 -28.69
N GLY A 721 -14.39 22.85 -28.14
CA GLY A 721 -14.05 24.25 -27.96
C GLY A 721 -12.80 24.47 -27.09
N ILE A 722 -12.68 23.74 -25.99
CA ILE A 722 -11.49 23.78 -25.12
C ILE A 722 -10.28 23.16 -25.83
N LYS A 723 -10.46 22.03 -26.53
CA LYS A 723 -9.37 21.42 -27.32
C LYS A 723 -8.87 22.37 -28.41
N ALA A 724 -9.77 23.04 -29.12
CA ALA A 724 -9.43 24.04 -30.13
C ALA A 724 -8.72 25.25 -29.52
N PHE A 725 -9.09 25.66 -28.31
CA PHE A 725 -8.36 26.68 -27.56
C PHE A 725 -6.92 26.25 -27.24
N MET A 726 -6.70 25.02 -26.76
CA MET A 726 -5.35 24.50 -26.53
C MET A 726 -4.53 24.44 -27.83
N GLY A 727 -5.17 24.11 -28.96
CA GLY A 727 -4.53 24.15 -30.29
C GLY A 727 -4.09 25.55 -30.69
N ARG A 728 -4.94 26.57 -30.51
CA ARG A 728 -4.55 27.96 -30.78
C ARG A 728 -3.40 28.42 -29.89
N VAL A 729 -3.43 28.05 -28.61
CA VAL A 729 -2.34 28.33 -27.67
C VAL A 729 -1.03 27.69 -28.12
N GLU A 730 -1.08 26.42 -28.56
CA GLU A 730 0.08 25.69 -29.09
C GLU A 730 0.67 26.42 -30.31
N GLU A 731 -0.16 26.82 -31.27
CA GLU A 731 0.26 27.56 -32.46
C GLU A 731 0.88 28.93 -32.15
N GLU A 732 0.27 29.69 -31.23
CA GLU A 732 0.81 30.99 -30.79
C GLU A 732 2.14 30.81 -30.02
N LEU A 733 2.21 29.80 -29.14
CA LEU A 733 3.47 29.47 -28.46
C LEU A 733 4.56 29.12 -29.47
N ASP A 734 4.28 28.26 -30.45
CA ASP A 734 5.27 27.83 -31.44
C ASP A 734 5.72 28.97 -32.37
N SER A 735 4.78 29.69 -32.96
CA SER A 735 5.07 30.69 -34.00
C SER A 735 5.66 31.99 -33.46
N VAL A 736 5.34 32.35 -32.22
CA VAL A 736 5.62 33.69 -31.69
C VAL A 736 6.68 33.69 -30.59
N PHE A 737 6.77 32.64 -29.77
CA PHE A 737 7.61 32.66 -28.57
C PHE A 737 8.64 31.52 -28.51
N LEU A 738 8.20 30.29 -28.71
CA LEU A 738 8.97 29.06 -28.55
C LEU A 738 9.40 28.49 -29.91
N GLN A 739 10.00 29.30 -30.78
CA GLN A 739 10.27 28.95 -32.19
C GLN A 739 11.28 27.80 -32.41
N GLY A 740 12.02 27.39 -31.37
CA GLY A 740 13.01 26.32 -31.49
C GLY A 740 12.40 24.93 -31.68
N ASP A 741 12.96 24.12 -32.58
CA ASP A 741 12.52 22.73 -32.80
C ASP A 741 12.79 21.83 -31.58
N LEU A 742 11.72 21.41 -30.89
CA LEU A 742 11.77 20.53 -29.73
C LEU A 742 12.35 19.14 -30.05
N TYR A 743 12.44 18.73 -31.32
CA TYR A 743 13.05 17.45 -31.70
C TYR A 743 14.57 17.55 -31.88
N SER A 744 15.14 18.76 -31.81
CA SER A 744 16.57 19.03 -31.83
C SER A 744 17.07 19.55 -30.48
N VAL A 745 18.32 19.25 -30.12
CA VAL A 745 18.92 19.75 -28.86
C VAL A 745 19.01 21.28 -28.86
N GLU A 746 19.42 21.86 -29.99
CA GLU A 746 19.57 23.30 -30.14
C GLU A 746 18.22 24.03 -30.10
N GLY A 747 17.21 23.53 -30.81
CA GLY A 747 15.87 24.10 -30.75
C GLY A 747 15.25 23.96 -29.36
N THR A 748 15.48 22.84 -28.67
CA THR A 748 15.04 22.66 -27.27
C THR A 748 15.74 23.62 -26.31
N ARG A 749 17.03 23.91 -26.54
CA ARG A 749 17.79 24.91 -25.80
C ARG A 749 17.21 26.30 -25.99
N GLN A 750 16.95 26.71 -27.22
CA GLN A 750 16.30 27.98 -27.53
C GLN A 750 14.93 28.12 -26.84
N VAL A 751 14.11 27.06 -26.84
CA VAL A 751 12.82 27.03 -26.13
C VAL A 751 13.02 27.20 -24.62
N ALA A 752 13.94 26.44 -24.02
CA ALA A 752 14.20 26.52 -22.58
C ALA A 752 14.72 27.90 -22.16
N GLU A 753 15.66 28.46 -22.91
CA GLU A 753 16.21 29.80 -22.68
C GLU A 753 15.15 30.90 -22.84
N ALA A 754 14.28 30.80 -23.85
CA ALA A 754 13.17 31.74 -24.02
C ALA A 754 12.22 31.73 -22.82
N ILE A 755 11.91 30.54 -22.28
CA ILE A 755 11.09 30.39 -21.07
C ILE A 755 11.80 31.03 -19.87
N PHE A 756 13.06 30.69 -19.61
CA PHE A 756 13.80 31.27 -18.49
C PHE A 756 13.95 32.80 -18.62
N ALA A 757 14.15 33.32 -19.84
CA ALA A 757 14.29 34.76 -20.05
C ALA A 757 12.99 35.56 -19.81
N SER A 758 11.82 34.91 -19.97
CA SER A 758 10.52 35.61 -19.97
C SER A 758 9.60 35.22 -18.82
N PHE A 759 9.77 34.02 -18.25
CA PHE A 759 9.00 33.55 -17.11
C PHE A 759 9.64 34.08 -15.82
N PRO A 760 8.91 34.87 -15.00
CA PRO A 760 9.46 35.43 -13.77
C PRO A 760 10.01 34.33 -12.84
N HIS A 761 11.27 34.46 -12.44
CA HIS A 761 11.96 33.53 -11.54
C HIS A 761 13.13 34.22 -10.82
N GLN A 762 13.67 33.55 -9.81
CA GLN A 762 14.77 34.01 -8.97
C GLN A 762 15.77 32.86 -8.70
N ASP A 763 16.88 33.19 -8.07
CA ASP A 763 17.83 32.20 -7.56
C ASP A 763 17.17 31.28 -6.51
N THR A 764 17.67 30.06 -6.38
CA THR A 764 17.21 29.09 -5.38
C THR A 764 18.27 28.78 -4.34
N PHE A 765 17.86 28.47 -3.11
CA PHE A 765 18.77 28.07 -2.04
C PHE A 765 19.15 26.58 -2.19
N ALA A 766 20.34 26.31 -2.70
CA ALA A 766 20.80 24.98 -3.10
C ALA A 766 22.26 24.74 -2.69
N LEU A 767 22.81 23.55 -2.96
CA LEU A 767 24.21 23.25 -2.67
C LEU A 767 25.14 24.16 -3.49
N LYS A 768 26.14 24.74 -2.82
CA LYS A 768 27.10 25.63 -3.47
C LYS A 768 28.03 24.87 -4.42
N PRO A 769 28.44 25.47 -5.55
CA PRO A 769 29.31 24.82 -6.53
C PRO A 769 30.61 24.25 -5.94
N GLU A 770 31.24 24.96 -5.00
CA GLU A 770 32.48 24.52 -4.35
C GLU A 770 32.29 23.30 -3.43
N VAL A 771 31.08 23.09 -2.91
CA VAL A 771 30.75 21.87 -2.14
C VAL A 771 30.49 20.73 -3.12
N ILE A 772 29.73 20.99 -4.18
CA ILE A 772 29.43 19.98 -5.20
C ILE A 772 30.72 19.49 -5.86
N SER A 773 31.65 20.38 -6.21
CA SER A 773 32.96 20.00 -6.78
C SER A 773 33.72 19.05 -5.84
N LYS A 774 33.67 19.27 -4.51
CA LYS A 774 34.27 18.33 -3.54
C LYS A 774 33.59 16.97 -3.55
N ILE A 775 32.25 16.94 -3.60
CA ILE A 775 31.49 15.69 -3.69
C ILE A 775 31.86 14.93 -4.97
N LEU A 776 31.88 15.62 -6.12
CA LEU A 776 32.20 15.03 -7.42
C LEU A 776 33.65 14.53 -7.50
N ARG A 777 34.59 15.15 -6.78
CA ARG A 777 35.97 14.68 -6.70
C ARG A 777 36.11 13.47 -5.79
N GLN A 778 35.32 13.43 -4.72
CA GLN A 778 35.26 12.28 -3.81
C GLN A 778 34.54 11.08 -4.47
N PHE A 779 33.51 11.35 -5.26
CA PHE A 779 32.70 10.37 -5.97
C PHE A 779 32.55 10.77 -7.45
N PRO A 780 33.56 10.53 -8.30
CA PRO A 780 33.49 10.88 -9.71
C PRO A 780 32.37 10.14 -10.45
N PRO A 781 31.51 10.81 -11.25
CA PRO A 781 30.46 10.19 -12.04
C PRO A 781 31.07 9.57 -13.30
N ALA A 782 31.49 8.31 -13.17
CA ALA A 782 32.25 7.60 -14.19
C ALA A 782 31.46 7.42 -15.49
N ASN A 783 30.15 7.15 -15.41
CA ASN A 783 29.32 6.97 -16.60
C ASN A 783 29.12 8.30 -17.33
N LEU A 784 28.98 9.40 -16.59
CA LEU A 784 28.90 10.74 -17.16
C LEU A 784 30.20 11.16 -17.83
N LEU A 785 31.35 10.91 -17.19
CA LEU A 785 32.69 11.12 -17.75
C LEU A 785 32.86 10.38 -19.09
N ILE A 786 32.55 9.09 -19.12
CA ILE A 786 32.62 8.26 -20.33
C ILE A 786 31.66 8.80 -21.40
N LYS A 787 30.42 9.11 -21.01
CA LYS A 787 29.38 9.59 -21.93
C LYS A 787 29.73 10.92 -22.58
N LEU A 788 30.45 11.79 -21.88
CA LEU A 788 30.90 13.09 -22.37
C LEU A 788 32.34 13.07 -22.91
N GLY A 789 32.97 11.89 -22.97
CA GLY A 789 34.32 11.71 -23.51
C GLY A 789 35.41 12.43 -22.72
N LYS A 790 35.27 12.51 -21.39
CA LYS A 790 36.24 13.16 -20.48
C LYS A 790 36.90 12.12 -19.59
N ALA A 791 38.18 12.33 -19.27
CA ALA A 791 38.96 11.44 -18.41
C ALA A 791 38.88 11.83 -16.92
N THR A 792 38.66 13.12 -16.62
CA THR A 792 38.70 13.65 -15.25
C THR A 792 37.59 14.67 -14.97
N ILE A 793 37.28 14.89 -13.69
CA ILE A 793 36.40 15.98 -13.25
C ILE A 793 36.92 17.34 -13.69
N ASP A 794 38.24 17.55 -13.69
CA ASP A 794 38.85 18.81 -14.13
C ASP A 794 38.61 19.09 -15.61
N GLU A 795 38.46 18.06 -16.44
CA GLU A 795 38.09 18.21 -17.84
C GLU A 795 36.61 18.51 -18.02
N LEU A 796 35.73 17.93 -17.20
CA LEU A 796 34.30 18.27 -17.20
C LEU A 796 34.04 19.69 -16.71
N GLU A 797 34.71 20.12 -15.64
CA GLU A 797 34.53 21.45 -15.05
C GLU A 797 35.03 22.60 -15.95
N LYS A 798 35.73 22.30 -17.06
CA LYS A 798 36.03 23.29 -18.12
C LYS A 798 34.82 23.64 -18.98
N GLU A 799 33.84 22.73 -19.07
CA GLU A 799 32.68 22.85 -19.97
C GLU A 799 31.34 22.90 -19.24
N TYR A 800 31.29 22.40 -17.99
CA TYR A 800 30.08 22.30 -17.18
C TYR A 800 30.33 22.85 -15.78
N GLU A 801 29.38 23.58 -15.19
CA GLU A 801 29.47 23.96 -13.78
C GLU A 801 29.32 22.70 -12.90
N PRO A 802 29.92 22.65 -11.68
CA PRO A 802 29.74 21.51 -10.77
C PRO A 802 28.27 21.13 -10.55
N ASN A 803 27.39 22.14 -10.47
CA ASN A 803 25.95 21.99 -10.37
C ASN A 803 25.33 21.29 -11.60
N ASP A 804 25.81 21.57 -12.80
CA ASP A 804 25.37 20.89 -14.03
C ASP A 804 25.73 19.41 -13.96
N ILE A 805 26.97 19.12 -13.56
CA ILE A 805 27.49 17.75 -13.47
C ILE A 805 26.66 16.95 -12.46
N LEU A 806 26.41 17.49 -11.26
CA LEU A 806 25.59 16.82 -10.25
C LEU A 806 24.16 16.58 -10.72
N ALA A 807 23.57 17.53 -11.44
CA ALA A 807 22.22 17.39 -11.99
C ALA A 807 22.15 16.27 -13.04
N LEU A 808 23.18 16.14 -13.89
CA LEU A 808 23.27 15.10 -14.92
C LEU A 808 23.61 13.72 -14.35
N SER A 809 24.26 13.65 -13.18
CA SER A 809 24.54 12.38 -12.50
C SER A 809 23.25 11.59 -12.24
N SER A 810 22.14 12.26 -11.89
CA SER A 810 20.81 11.63 -11.73
C SER A 810 20.32 10.81 -12.92
N PHE A 811 20.83 11.11 -14.13
CA PHE A 811 20.35 10.54 -15.39
C PHE A 811 21.40 9.70 -16.12
N SER A 812 22.63 9.65 -15.61
CA SER A 812 23.76 8.93 -16.21
C SER A 812 24.34 7.87 -15.28
N GLU A 813 24.32 8.11 -13.98
CA GLU A 813 24.94 7.24 -12.99
C GLU A 813 24.00 6.15 -12.50
N GLU A 814 24.60 5.05 -12.06
CA GLU A 814 23.85 3.96 -11.46
C GLU A 814 23.35 4.33 -10.07
N ARG A 815 22.31 3.60 -9.62
CA ARG A 815 21.70 3.82 -8.31
C ARG A 815 22.73 3.79 -7.18
N GLU A 816 23.75 2.94 -7.28
CA GLU A 816 24.78 2.82 -6.26
C GLU A 816 25.68 4.07 -6.13
N HIS A 817 26.08 4.66 -7.26
CA HIS A 817 26.76 5.96 -7.25
C HIS A 817 25.86 7.03 -6.63
N MET A 818 24.58 7.04 -6.99
CA MET A 818 23.59 7.96 -6.45
C MET A 818 23.42 7.80 -4.94
N ASP A 819 23.41 6.57 -4.42
CA ASP A 819 23.32 6.31 -2.99
C ASP A 819 24.54 6.84 -2.25
N ARG A 820 25.75 6.76 -2.80
CA ARG A 820 26.96 7.36 -2.19
C ARG A 820 26.86 8.89 -2.07
N ILE A 821 26.29 9.55 -3.10
CA ILE A 821 26.01 10.99 -3.02
C ILE A 821 24.99 11.27 -1.91
N TRP A 822 23.92 10.47 -1.81
CA TRP A 822 22.90 10.62 -0.77
C TRP A 822 23.44 10.35 0.64
N ASP A 823 24.27 9.33 0.82
CA ASP A 823 24.94 9.02 2.09
C ASP A 823 25.86 10.18 2.49
N TRP A 824 26.61 10.74 1.53
CA TRP A 824 27.41 11.92 1.81
C TRP A 824 26.54 13.10 2.26
N VAL A 825 25.44 13.37 1.55
CA VAL A 825 24.50 14.46 1.90
C VAL A 825 23.90 14.18 3.29
N TRP A 826 23.55 12.94 3.60
CA TRP A 826 23.01 12.52 4.89
C TRP A 826 23.98 12.75 6.05
N GLU A 827 25.25 12.39 5.86
CA GLU A 827 26.28 12.47 6.89
C GLU A 827 26.85 13.88 7.05
N ASN A 828 26.96 14.64 5.95
CA ASN A 828 27.79 15.84 5.89
C ASN A 828 27.02 17.13 5.58
N ALA A 829 25.75 17.11 5.16
CA ALA A 829 25.05 18.35 4.83
C ALA A 829 24.89 19.28 6.05
N ARG A 830 25.28 20.54 5.88
CA ARG A 830 25.18 21.61 6.88
C ARG A 830 24.64 22.88 6.24
N PRO A 831 23.99 23.78 6.99
CA PRO A 831 23.48 25.04 6.46
C PRO A 831 24.50 25.85 5.64
N GLU A 832 25.76 25.88 6.06
CA GLU A 832 26.86 26.58 5.39
C GLU A 832 27.22 26.02 4.00
N HIS A 833 26.85 24.77 3.71
CA HIS A 833 27.06 24.12 2.41
C HIS A 833 26.05 24.59 1.36
N PHE A 834 25.01 25.30 1.79
CA PHE A 834 23.94 25.81 0.93
C PHE A 834 24.01 27.33 0.83
N GLY A 835 23.54 27.86 -0.30
CA GLY A 835 23.52 29.30 -0.58
C GLY A 835 22.62 29.63 -1.76
N SER A 836 22.49 30.92 -2.08
CA SER A 836 21.81 31.37 -3.29
C SER A 836 22.56 30.88 -4.52
N VAL A 837 21.90 30.09 -5.36
CA VAL A 837 22.43 29.52 -6.60
C VAL A 837 21.50 29.90 -7.74
N SER A 838 22.08 30.37 -8.85
CA SER A 838 21.33 30.69 -10.06
C SER A 838 20.63 29.45 -10.60
N LEU A 839 19.30 29.55 -10.74
CA LEU A 839 18.47 28.51 -11.31
C LEU A 839 18.59 28.56 -12.84
N LYS A 840 19.10 27.50 -13.46
CA LYS A 840 19.38 27.49 -14.91
C LYS A 840 18.75 26.27 -15.61
N PRO A 841 18.35 26.40 -16.89
CA PRO A 841 18.01 25.25 -17.70
C PRO A 841 19.28 24.48 -18.09
N LEU A 842 19.21 23.16 -18.10
CA LEU A 842 20.28 22.30 -18.59
C LEU A 842 19.73 21.36 -19.65
N VAL A 843 19.95 21.71 -20.93
CA VAL A 843 19.41 20.96 -22.07
C VAL A 843 20.43 19.95 -22.60
N VAL A 844 20.02 18.68 -22.64
CA VAL A 844 20.81 17.56 -23.14
C VAL A 844 20.08 16.76 -24.22
N SER A 845 20.82 15.91 -24.94
CA SER A 845 20.20 15.03 -25.93
C SER A 845 19.52 13.83 -25.27
N TYR A 846 18.29 13.50 -25.70
CA TYR A 846 17.66 12.24 -25.28
C TYR A 846 18.45 10.99 -25.67
N LYS A 847 19.28 11.06 -26.72
CA LYS A 847 20.14 9.94 -27.11
C LYS A 847 21.23 9.69 -26.07
N GLY A 848 21.76 10.77 -25.50
CA GLY A 848 22.72 10.70 -24.39
C GLY A 848 22.04 10.31 -23.08
N PHE A 849 20.83 10.80 -22.83
CA PHE A 849 20.11 10.62 -21.57
C PHE A 849 18.65 10.14 -21.82
N PRO A 850 18.44 8.85 -22.15
CA PRO A 850 17.14 8.34 -22.57
C PRO A 850 16.05 8.41 -21.51
N SER A 851 16.41 8.45 -20.22
CA SER A 851 15.48 8.54 -19.09
C SER A 851 14.75 9.89 -19.01
N LEU A 852 15.28 10.93 -19.66
CA LEU A 852 14.69 12.27 -19.71
C LEU A 852 13.53 12.41 -20.71
N THR A 853 13.25 11.40 -21.56
CA THR A 853 12.16 11.49 -22.53
C THR A 853 10.77 11.39 -21.92
N GLU A 854 10.69 10.85 -20.71
CA GLU A 854 9.47 10.89 -19.92
C GLU A 854 9.48 12.24 -19.19
N MET A 855 8.71 13.23 -19.68
CA MET A 855 8.55 14.54 -19.05
C MET A 855 8.04 14.40 -17.60
N LYS A 856 8.98 14.31 -16.65
CA LYS A 856 8.79 14.03 -15.22
C LYS A 856 9.06 15.27 -14.36
N GLU A 857 8.70 15.16 -13.09
CA GLU A 857 9.07 16.12 -12.06
C GLU A 857 10.59 16.22 -11.90
N ALA A 858 11.06 17.38 -11.44
CA ALA A 858 12.48 17.63 -11.21
C ALA A 858 13.07 16.60 -10.21
N SER A 859 14.20 15.99 -10.58
CA SER A 859 14.88 15.04 -9.70
C SER A 859 15.38 15.72 -8.42
N SER A 860 15.56 14.96 -7.34
CA SER A 860 16.06 15.51 -6.08
C SER A 860 17.45 16.14 -6.22
N LEU A 861 18.35 15.62 -7.07
CA LEU A 861 19.63 16.31 -7.34
C LEU A 861 19.46 17.54 -8.24
N SER A 862 18.48 17.55 -9.15
CA SER A 862 18.14 18.75 -9.94
C SER A 862 17.73 19.90 -9.01
N LYS A 863 16.93 19.60 -7.97
CA LYS A 863 16.58 20.56 -6.92
C LYS A 863 17.80 20.97 -6.09
N LEU A 864 18.63 20.01 -5.64
CA LEU A 864 19.85 20.29 -4.85
C LEU A 864 20.93 21.06 -5.60
N SER A 865 20.94 21.02 -6.94
CA SER A 865 21.90 21.72 -7.78
C SER A 865 21.38 23.04 -8.33
N GLY A 866 20.10 23.37 -8.15
CA GLY A 866 19.48 24.53 -8.78
C GLY A 866 19.48 24.43 -10.30
N ARG A 867 19.11 23.26 -10.85
CA ARG A 867 19.04 22.99 -12.29
C ARG A 867 17.71 22.42 -12.70
N VAL A 868 17.19 22.90 -13.83
CA VAL A 868 16.05 22.29 -14.51
C VAL A 868 16.60 21.51 -15.72
N VAL A 869 16.77 20.19 -15.55
CA VAL A 869 17.34 19.33 -16.59
C VAL A 869 16.26 18.95 -17.60
N LEU A 870 16.56 19.14 -18.88
CA LEU A 870 15.61 18.99 -19.97
C LEU A 870 16.24 18.22 -21.14
N SER A 871 15.41 17.59 -21.97
CA SER A 871 15.87 16.93 -23.19
C SER A 871 14.98 17.21 -24.39
N ASN A 872 15.56 17.13 -25.58
CA ASN A 872 14.80 17.19 -26.82
C ASN A 872 13.89 15.96 -26.99
N LEU A 873 12.74 16.14 -27.64
CA LEU A 873 11.76 15.08 -27.90
C LEU A 873 12.25 14.08 -28.95
N ARG A 874 11.72 12.86 -28.86
CA ARG A 874 11.87 11.86 -29.92
C ARG A 874 10.94 12.20 -31.08
N LYS A 875 11.41 12.08 -32.32
CA LYS A 875 10.56 12.27 -33.50
C LYS A 875 9.29 11.42 -33.38
N GLY A 876 8.12 12.03 -33.59
CA GLY A 876 6.82 11.36 -33.46
C GLY A 876 6.25 11.25 -32.04
N THR A 877 6.85 11.92 -31.05
CA THR A 877 6.33 12.00 -29.66
C THR A 877 5.96 13.45 -29.32
N GLY A 878 4.99 13.67 -28.42
CA GLY A 878 4.59 15.03 -28.03
C GLY A 878 3.08 15.26 -27.85
N GLY A 879 2.25 14.39 -28.42
CA GLY A 879 0.80 14.61 -28.47
C GLY A 879 0.41 15.79 -29.36
N ASP A 880 -0.78 16.31 -29.16
CA ASP A 880 -1.36 17.43 -29.91
C ASP A 880 -0.80 18.80 -29.46
N PHE A 881 -0.23 18.89 -28.25
CA PHE A 881 0.20 20.16 -27.62
C PHE A 881 1.63 20.09 -27.00
N PRO A 882 2.67 19.74 -27.77
CA PRO A 882 4.02 19.55 -27.23
C PRO A 882 4.66 20.82 -26.64
N LYS A 883 4.50 22.00 -27.25
CA LYS A 883 5.07 23.27 -26.76
C LYS A 883 4.37 23.72 -25.49
N LEU A 884 3.05 23.61 -25.43
CA LEU A 884 2.26 23.90 -24.23
C LEU A 884 2.62 22.97 -23.08
N ARG A 885 2.81 21.67 -23.37
CA ARG A 885 3.27 20.72 -22.36
C ARG A 885 4.67 21.07 -21.85
N TYR A 886 5.59 21.39 -22.76
CA TYR A 886 6.96 21.76 -22.42
C TYR A 886 7.00 23.05 -21.58
N PHE A 887 6.28 24.09 -22.00
CA PHE A 887 6.13 25.36 -21.30
C PHE A 887 5.64 25.16 -19.87
N THR A 888 4.49 24.50 -19.70
CA THR A 888 3.89 24.29 -18.38
C THR A 888 4.78 23.43 -17.47
N MET A 889 5.45 22.41 -18.00
CA MET A 889 6.40 21.60 -17.24
C MET A 889 7.61 22.40 -16.76
N VAL A 890 8.25 23.17 -17.65
CA VAL A 890 9.43 23.98 -17.29
C VAL A 890 9.03 25.04 -16.25
N ALA A 891 7.91 25.73 -16.47
CA ALA A 891 7.38 26.72 -15.54
C ALA A 891 7.10 26.11 -14.14
N LYS A 892 6.50 24.91 -14.06
CA LYS A 892 6.32 24.21 -12.77
C LYS A 892 7.65 23.87 -12.12
N ASN A 893 8.60 23.31 -12.88
CA ASN A 893 9.89 22.89 -12.34
C ASN A 893 10.73 24.08 -11.82
N ILE A 894 10.59 25.25 -12.44
CA ILE A 894 11.19 26.51 -11.96
C ILE A 894 10.63 26.84 -10.57
N VAL A 895 9.30 26.95 -10.45
CA VAL A 895 8.64 27.28 -9.19
C VAL A 895 8.93 26.23 -8.11
N GLU A 896 8.88 24.95 -8.47
CA GLU A 896 9.14 23.86 -7.53
C GLU A 896 10.58 23.95 -6.96
N SER A 897 11.57 24.20 -7.82
CA SER A 897 12.98 24.32 -7.38
C SER A 897 13.20 25.50 -6.43
N GLU A 898 12.53 26.64 -6.66
CA GLU A 898 12.57 27.79 -5.74
C GLU A 898 11.89 27.48 -4.42
N ARG A 899 10.71 26.83 -4.44
CA ARG A 899 9.94 26.52 -3.23
C ARG A 899 10.64 25.52 -2.31
N TYR A 900 11.31 24.51 -2.87
CA TYR A 900 12.19 23.65 -2.07
C TYR A 900 13.37 24.44 -1.50
N GLY A 901 13.96 25.36 -2.28
CA GLY A 901 15.00 26.25 -1.80
C GLY A 901 14.55 27.11 -0.60
N GLU A 902 13.38 27.76 -0.69
CA GLU A 902 12.82 28.57 0.39
C GLU A 902 12.59 27.75 1.68
N ILE A 903 12.08 26.50 1.54
CA ILE A 903 11.92 25.57 2.67
C ILE A 903 13.27 25.24 3.30
N TRP A 904 14.29 24.94 2.48
CA TRP A 904 15.62 24.61 3.00
C TRP A 904 16.31 25.83 3.61
N GLU A 905 16.08 27.03 3.08
CA GLU A 905 16.55 28.26 3.68
C GLU A 905 15.91 28.47 5.07
N GLU A 906 14.63 28.18 5.21
CA GLU A 906 13.95 28.19 6.52
C GLU A 906 14.57 27.16 7.49
N PHE A 907 14.80 25.93 7.03
CA PHE A 907 15.46 24.90 7.84
C PHE A 907 16.89 25.32 8.24
N ALA A 908 17.62 25.99 7.34
CA ALA A 908 18.97 26.48 7.56
C ALA A 908 18.99 27.57 8.63
N ARG A 909 18.02 28.51 8.60
CA ARG A 909 17.84 29.54 9.63
C ARG A 909 17.59 28.92 11.02
N GLN A 910 16.83 27.83 11.09
CA GLN A 910 16.55 27.13 12.35
C GLN A 910 17.77 26.35 12.91
N ARG A 911 18.75 25.99 12.07
CA ARG A 911 19.96 25.17 12.33
C ARG A 911 19.72 23.75 12.87
N ARG A 912 18.86 23.58 13.87
CA ARG A 912 18.59 22.31 14.56
C ARG A 912 17.98 21.29 13.61
N GLY A 913 18.71 20.20 13.38
CA GLY A 913 18.25 19.07 12.57
C GLY A 913 18.10 19.39 11.09
N PHE A 914 18.77 20.43 10.58
CA PHE A 914 18.73 20.87 9.17
C PHE A 914 18.82 19.70 8.19
N ARG A 915 19.88 18.88 8.29
CA ARG A 915 20.12 17.73 7.40
C ARG A 915 18.92 16.79 7.32
N ARG A 916 18.36 16.42 8.49
CA ARG A 916 17.23 15.49 8.57
C ARG A 916 15.98 16.11 7.97
N LYS A 917 15.69 17.39 8.29
CA LYS A 917 14.51 18.08 7.75
C LYS A 917 14.57 18.23 6.23
N MET A 918 15.73 18.59 5.70
CA MET A 918 15.97 18.71 4.27
C MET A 918 15.78 17.35 3.58
N ILE A 919 16.36 16.29 4.10
CA ILE A 919 16.23 14.95 3.50
C ILE A 919 14.80 14.43 3.61
N ASN A 920 14.15 14.57 4.77
CA ASN A 920 12.74 14.24 4.96
C ASN A 920 11.84 14.94 3.93
N SER A 921 12.13 16.21 3.60
CA SER A 921 11.37 16.95 2.59
C SER A 921 11.52 16.39 1.17
N LEU A 922 12.62 15.67 0.89
CA LEU A 922 12.92 15.07 -0.42
C LEU A 922 12.49 13.59 -0.53
N GLU A 923 12.49 12.85 0.59
CA GLU A 923 12.13 11.42 0.64
C GLU A 923 10.63 11.15 0.75
N GLY A 924 9.86 12.21 1.02
CA GLY A 924 8.48 12.19 1.52
C GLY A 924 7.43 11.31 0.82
N HIS A 925 6.44 10.94 1.61
CA HIS A 925 5.32 10.07 1.28
C HIS A 925 4.17 10.81 0.57
N TRP A 926 3.83 10.33 -0.63
CA TRP A 926 2.67 10.79 -1.42
C TRP A 926 1.36 10.71 -0.62
N GLY A 927 0.86 11.87 -0.18
CA GLY A 927 -0.41 12.01 0.52
C GLY A 927 -1.59 11.66 -0.39
N ARG A 928 -2.34 10.59 -0.05
CA ARG A 928 -3.50 10.15 -0.84
C ARG A 928 -4.74 11.04 -0.64
N GLU A 929 -4.81 11.81 0.44
CA GLU A 929 -5.95 12.67 0.76
C GLU A 929 -5.81 14.06 0.08
N PRO A 930 -6.89 14.64 -0.46
CA PRO A 930 -6.83 15.96 -1.13
C PRO A 930 -6.34 17.10 -0.23
N LEU A 931 -6.60 17.01 1.07
CA LEU A 931 -6.16 17.99 2.08
C LEU A 931 -4.84 17.62 2.75
N SER A 932 -4.08 16.65 2.22
CA SER A 932 -2.75 16.36 2.73
C SER A 932 -1.81 17.54 2.53
N ALA A 933 -0.87 17.75 3.44
CA ALA A 933 0.09 18.85 3.34
C ALA A 933 0.87 18.82 2.01
N HIS A 934 1.19 17.63 1.48
CA HIS A 934 1.78 17.44 0.18
C HIS A 934 0.91 17.99 -0.97
N ASN A 935 -0.36 17.59 -1.07
CA ASN A 935 -1.23 18.06 -2.16
C ASN A 935 -1.50 19.57 -2.08
N ILE A 936 -1.59 20.11 -0.85
CA ILE A 936 -1.76 21.55 -0.63
C ILE A 936 -0.49 22.34 -0.98
N PHE A 937 0.70 21.76 -0.75
CA PHE A 937 1.99 22.30 -1.19
C PHE A 937 2.13 22.26 -2.72
N GLU A 938 1.87 21.12 -3.35
CA GLU A 938 1.96 20.99 -4.81
C GLU A 938 0.98 21.92 -5.53
N ASN A 939 -0.23 22.10 -4.99
CA ASN A 939 -1.15 23.07 -5.55
C ASN A 939 -0.66 24.53 -5.41
N MET A 940 0.04 24.87 -4.31
CA MET A 940 0.66 26.19 -4.17
C MET A 940 1.66 26.46 -5.30
N ASN A 941 2.48 25.46 -5.65
CA ASN A 941 3.43 25.55 -6.76
C ASN A 941 2.69 25.86 -8.08
N GLN A 942 1.55 25.21 -8.32
CA GLN A 942 0.69 25.48 -9.48
C GLN A 942 0.09 26.90 -9.46
N GLN A 943 -0.33 27.40 -8.30
CA GLN A 943 -0.88 28.75 -8.17
C GLN A 943 0.16 29.83 -8.44
N ILE A 944 1.38 29.68 -7.91
CA ILE A 944 2.51 30.58 -8.18
C ILE A 944 2.86 30.55 -9.67
N MET A 945 2.89 29.37 -10.28
CA MET A 945 3.14 29.23 -11.71
C MET A 945 2.12 30.03 -12.53
N VAL A 946 0.83 29.85 -12.26
CA VAL A 946 -0.25 30.57 -12.95
C VAL A 946 -0.17 32.08 -12.75
N GLN A 947 0.16 32.53 -11.53
CA GLN A 947 0.34 33.95 -11.24
C GLN A 947 1.47 34.56 -12.08
N ARG A 948 2.60 33.84 -12.22
CA ARG A 948 3.73 34.26 -13.05
C ARG A 948 3.43 34.19 -14.56
N ILE A 949 2.59 33.26 -15.01
CA ILE A 949 2.05 33.28 -16.39
C ILE A 949 1.26 34.58 -16.63
N LYS A 950 0.45 35.05 -15.67
CA LYS A 950 -0.28 36.33 -15.79
C LYS A 950 0.66 37.53 -15.86
N GLU A 951 1.74 37.52 -15.09
CA GLU A 951 2.75 38.58 -15.12
C GLU A 951 3.48 38.61 -16.46
N MET A 952 3.95 37.46 -16.92
CA MET A 952 4.54 37.29 -18.24
C MET A 952 3.58 37.75 -19.36
N ALA A 953 2.30 37.38 -19.28
CA ALA A 953 1.30 37.80 -20.27
C ALA A 953 1.13 39.34 -20.31
N LYS A 954 1.13 40.00 -19.15
CA LYS A 954 1.07 41.48 -19.08
C LYS A 954 2.31 42.14 -19.67
N GLU A 955 3.48 41.57 -19.45
CA GLU A 955 4.74 42.09 -20.01
C GLU A 955 4.82 41.92 -21.52
N LEU A 956 4.44 40.75 -22.03
CA LEU A 956 4.31 40.48 -23.46
C LEU A 956 3.22 41.35 -24.10
N GLY A 957 2.12 41.64 -23.40
CA GLY A 957 1.10 42.55 -23.89
C GLY A 957 1.61 43.98 -24.17
N ARG A 958 2.72 44.38 -23.51
CA ARG A 958 3.39 45.68 -23.74
C ARG A 958 4.39 45.66 -24.91
N LYS A 959 4.85 44.48 -25.33
CA LYS A 959 5.89 44.28 -26.36
C LYS A 959 5.31 43.30 -27.39
N GLU A 960 4.77 43.79 -28.52
CA GLU A 960 4.04 42.97 -29.53
C GLU A 960 4.57 41.52 -29.60
N PRO A 961 3.75 40.59 -29.07
CA PRO A 961 2.55 40.11 -29.73
C PRO A 961 1.32 40.05 -28.80
N ARG A 962 0.29 40.86 -29.12
CA ARG A 962 -0.94 40.95 -28.32
C ARG A 962 -1.80 39.67 -28.33
N SER A 963 -1.64 38.80 -29.32
CA SER A 963 -2.39 37.54 -29.45
C SER A 963 -1.91 36.51 -28.41
N LEU A 964 -0.61 36.24 -28.34
CA LEU A 964 -0.01 35.36 -27.34
C LEU A 964 -0.26 35.86 -25.92
N ALA A 965 -0.14 37.16 -25.68
CA ALA A 965 -0.45 37.74 -24.37
C ALA A 965 -1.89 37.41 -23.92
N ARG A 966 -2.88 37.56 -24.81
CA ARG A 966 -4.27 37.17 -24.53
C ARG A 966 -4.43 35.67 -24.31
N ALA A 967 -3.76 34.85 -25.12
CA ALA A 967 -3.80 33.39 -24.97
C ALA A 967 -3.26 32.94 -23.60
N LEU A 968 -2.14 33.52 -23.14
CA LEU A 968 -1.57 33.27 -21.81
C LEU A 968 -2.48 33.79 -20.68
N GLU A 969 -3.13 34.94 -20.86
CA GLU A 969 -4.16 35.44 -19.92
C GLU A 969 -5.33 34.45 -19.80
N ASP A 970 -5.80 33.89 -20.92
CA ASP A 970 -6.89 32.90 -20.96
C ASP A 970 -6.48 31.55 -20.36
N ILE A 971 -5.24 31.09 -20.56
CA ILE A 971 -4.68 29.92 -19.87
C ILE A 971 -4.72 30.15 -18.37
N ALA A 972 -4.23 31.31 -17.93
CA ALA A 972 -4.12 31.61 -16.51
C ALA A 972 -5.48 31.91 -15.85
N TYR A 973 -6.48 32.32 -16.63
CA TYR A 973 -7.87 32.44 -16.20
C TYR A 973 -8.54 31.07 -16.02
N SER A 974 -8.30 30.16 -16.96
CA SER A 974 -8.98 28.85 -17.02
C SER A 974 -8.31 27.73 -16.24
N TYR A 975 -7.09 27.95 -15.74
CA TYR A 975 -6.26 26.91 -15.16
C TYR A 975 -6.88 26.15 -13.97
N HIS A 976 -7.75 26.79 -13.19
CA HIS A 976 -8.43 26.17 -12.05
C HIS A 976 -9.85 25.69 -12.35
N LEU A 977 -10.37 25.99 -13.54
CA LEU A 977 -11.77 25.78 -13.87
C LEU A 977 -12.04 24.32 -14.24
N ALA A 978 -13.11 23.79 -13.65
CA ALA A 978 -13.75 22.57 -14.09
C ALA A 978 -15.21 22.54 -13.66
N GLN A 979 -16.04 21.84 -14.45
CA GLN A 979 -17.47 21.75 -14.17
C GLN A 979 -18.02 20.37 -14.53
N ILE A 980 -18.97 19.88 -13.72
CA ILE A 980 -19.84 18.76 -14.10
C ILE A 980 -21.01 19.34 -14.87
N LEU A 981 -21.21 18.87 -16.10
CA LEU A 981 -22.31 19.27 -16.96
C LEU A 981 -23.58 18.44 -16.67
N PRO A 982 -24.77 18.86 -17.12
CA PRO A 982 -26.05 18.18 -16.82
C PRO A 982 -26.12 16.71 -17.24
N ASP A 983 -25.32 16.30 -18.22
CA ASP A 983 -25.18 14.92 -18.69
C ASP A 983 -24.24 14.06 -17.82
N GLY A 984 -23.70 14.64 -16.74
CA GLY A 984 -22.80 13.98 -15.80
C GLY A 984 -21.33 13.99 -16.21
N GLN A 985 -20.97 14.58 -17.35
CA GLN A 985 -19.59 14.65 -17.81
C GLN A 985 -18.81 15.74 -17.06
N PHE A 986 -17.62 15.41 -16.58
CA PHE A 986 -16.70 16.36 -15.93
C PHE A 986 -15.76 16.95 -16.97
N ILE A 987 -15.74 18.28 -17.10
CA ILE A 987 -14.94 19.01 -18.08
C ILE A 987 -13.88 19.86 -17.37
N PRO A 988 -12.58 19.50 -17.44
CA PRO A 988 -11.50 20.37 -17.00
C PRO A 988 -11.09 21.39 -18.06
N CYS A 989 -10.62 22.55 -17.63
CA CYS A 989 -10.14 23.60 -18.54
C CYS A 989 -8.62 23.84 -18.46
N SER A 990 -7.88 23.19 -17.56
CA SER A 990 -6.47 23.53 -17.36
C SER A 990 -5.57 23.07 -18.51
N ALA A 991 -4.66 23.96 -18.91
CA ALA A 991 -3.66 23.65 -19.94
C ALA A 991 -2.79 22.44 -19.55
N TRP A 992 -2.46 22.29 -18.26
CA TRP A 992 -1.68 21.15 -17.77
C TRP A 992 -2.41 19.82 -17.96
N THR A 993 -3.69 19.75 -17.58
CA THR A 993 -4.49 18.53 -17.71
C THR A 993 -4.62 18.11 -19.18
N TRP A 994 -4.94 19.04 -20.08
CA TRP A 994 -5.08 18.75 -21.51
C TRP A 994 -3.76 18.39 -22.19
N ALA A 995 -2.70 19.16 -21.95
CA ALA A 995 -1.39 18.90 -22.56
C ALA A 995 -0.76 17.60 -22.02
N SER A 996 -0.92 17.30 -20.73
CA SER A 996 -0.45 16.04 -20.13
C SER A 996 -1.24 14.83 -20.61
N TYR A 997 -2.57 14.92 -20.70
CA TYR A 997 -3.42 13.84 -21.23
C TYR A 997 -3.07 13.53 -22.69
N SER A 998 -2.92 14.56 -23.52
CA SER A 998 -2.53 14.42 -24.93
C SER A 998 -1.11 13.85 -25.09
N PHE A 999 -0.14 14.34 -24.31
CA PHE A 999 1.24 13.83 -24.35
C PHE A 999 1.33 12.33 -24.01
N LYS A 1000 0.44 11.82 -23.15
CA LYS A 1000 0.33 10.39 -22.80
C LYS A 1000 -0.45 9.56 -23.83
N GLY A 1001 -0.82 10.14 -24.97
CA GLY A 1001 -1.59 9.47 -26.03
C GLY A 1001 -3.10 9.45 -25.81
N GLY A 1002 -3.61 10.21 -24.82
CA GLY A 1002 -5.03 10.36 -24.57
C GLY A 1002 -5.76 11.02 -25.74
N ARG A 1003 -6.92 10.47 -26.10
CA ARG A 1003 -7.83 11.04 -27.11
C ARG A 1003 -9.14 11.46 -26.45
N GLY A 1004 -9.77 12.52 -26.96
CA GLY A 1004 -11.02 13.05 -26.40
C GLY A 1004 -10.81 13.84 -25.10
N VAL A 1005 -11.77 13.75 -24.18
CA VAL A 1005 -11.81 14.53 -22.93
C VAL A 1005 -10.89 13.90 -21.87
N PRO A 1006 -10.09 14.69 -21.13
CA PRO A 1006 -9.28 14.17 -20.05
C PRO A 1006 -10.10 13.41 -19.01
N THR A 1007 -9.65 12.20 -18.66
CA THR A 1007 -10.35 11.32 -17.72
C THR A 1007 -10.18 11.79 -16.26
N PRO A 1008 -11.02 11.32 -15.32
CA PRO A 1008 -10.91 11.66 -13.90
C PRO A 1008 -9.52 11.40 -13.26
N ILE A 1009 -8.74 10.47 -13.81
CA ILE A 1009 -7.40 10.12 -13.33
C ILE A 1009 -6.39 11.24 -13.62
N SER A 1010 -6.65 12.11 -14.61
CA SER A 1010 -5.80 13.25 -14.95
C SER A 1010 -6.08 14.53 -14.14
N LEU A 1011 -7.15 14.58 -13.34
CA LEU A 1011 -7.73 15.82 -12.76
C LEU A 1011 -7.09 16.33 -11.45
N HIS A 1012 -5.83 15.98 -11.19
CA HIS A 1012 -5.15 16.38 -9.96
C HIS A 1012 -5.06 17.91 -9.80
N VAL A 1013 -4.84 18.66 -10.89
CA VAL A 1013 -4.73 20.13 -10.85
C VAL A 1013 -6.01 20.76 -10.31
N GLU A 1014 -7.15 20.45 -10.93
CA GLU A 1014 -8.44 21.05 -10.58
C GLU A 1014 -8.91 20.58 -9.20
N ARG A 1015 -8.63 19.31 -8.86
CA ARG A 1015 -8.94 18.74 -7.54
C ARG A 1015 -8.22 19.48 -6.45
N ASP A 1016 -6.90 19.59 -6.58
CA ASP A 1016 -6.03 20.11 -5.54
C ASP A 1016 -6.19 21.63 -5.42
N TRP A 1017 -6.55 22.30 -6.52
CA TRP A 1017 -6.88 23.73 -6.52
C TRP A 1017 -8.13 24.04 -5.72
N ALA A 1018 -9.23 23.33 -6.01
CA ALA A 1018 -10.47 23.51 -5.27
C ALA A 1018 -10.28 23.14 -3.78
N SER A 1019 -9.48 22.10 -3.51
CA SER A 1019 -9.18 21.64 -2.15
C SER A 1019 -8.37 22.66 -1.35
N ARG A 1020 -7.29 23.20 -1.91
CA ARG A 1020 -6.48 24.27 -1.28
C ARG A 1020 -7.31 25.53 -1.08
N GLU A 1021 -7.99 25.99 -2.12
CA GLU A 1021 -8.79 27.21 -2.03
C GLU A 1021 -9.87 27.10 -0.95
N PHE A 1022 -10.56 25.96 -0.89
CA PHE A 1022 -11.54 25.72 0.16
C PHE A 1022 -10.91 25.77 1.55
N LEU A 1023 -9.80 25.06 1.76
CA LEU A 1023 -9.09 25.05 3.04
C LEU A 1023 -8.59 26.43 3.46
N VAL A 1024 -8.00 27.19 2.54
CA VAL A 1024 -7.48 28.56 2.78
C VAL A 1024 -8.61 29.51 3.14
N ARG A 1025 -9.74 29.51 2.41
CA ARG A 1025 -10.88 30.37 2.72
C ARG A 1025 -11.50 30.02 4.06
N VAL A 1026 -11.58 28.72 4.39
CA VAL A 1026 -12.05 28.25 5.70
C VAL A 1026 -11.10 28.70 6.81
N TYR A 1027 -9.78 28.52 6.63
CA TYR A 1027 -8.77 28.92 7.61
C TYR A 1027 -8.75 30.43 7.86
N LYS A 1028 -8.82 31.25 6.79
CA LYS A 1028 -8.94 32.71 6.88
C LYS A 1028 -10.22 33.13 7.60
N ALA A 1029 -11.36 32.48 7.32
CA ALA A 1029 -12.63 32.82 7.93
C ALA A 1029 -12.63 32.63 9.46
N VAL A 1030 -11.84 31.68 9.98
CA VAL A 1030 -11.67 31.45 11.42
C VAL A 1030 -10.48 32.20 12.05
N GLY A 1031 -9.87 33.14 11.32
CA GLY A 1031 -8.77 33.99 11.83
C GLY A 1031 -7.36 33.43 11.63
N GLY A 1032 -7.22 32.34 10.86
CA GLY A 1032 -5.92 31.88 10.37
C GLY A 1032 -5.39 32.76 9.23
N SER A 1033 -4.12 32.55 8.87
CA SER A 1033 -3.50 33.19 7.69
C SER A 1033 -2.88 32.13 6.80
N GLU A 1034 -2.75 32.43 5.52
CA GLU A 1034 -2.10 31.52 4.56
C GLU A 1034 -0.62 31.30 4.93
N GLU A 1035 0.07 32.34 5.38
CA GLU A 1035 1.43 32.27 5.92
C GLU A 1035 1.58 31.23 7.03
N LYS A 1036 0.67 31.20 8.02
CA LYS A 1036 0.70 30.20 9.10
C LYS A 1036 0.46 28.78 8.60
N MET A 1037 -0.39 28.63 7.58
CA MET A 1037 -0.63 27.33 6.94
C MET A 1037 0.63 26.85 6.22
N ASP A 1038 1.29 27.74 5.47
CA ASP A 1038 2.50 27.41 4.73
C ASP A 1038 3.67 27.10 5.68
N THR A 1039 3.85 27.84 6.78
CA THR A 1039 4.80 27.46 7.84
C THR A 1039 4.50 26.07 8.38
N LYS A 1040 3.22 25.73 8.57
CA LYS A 1040 2.85 24.42 9.08
C LYS A 1040 3.15 23.29 8.09
N ILE A 1041 2.97 23.55 6.79
CA ILE A 1041 3.36 22.64 5.72
C ILE A 1041 4.86 22.40 5.76
N THR A 1042 5.67 23.46 5.84
CA THR A 1042 7.14 23.37 5.95
C THR A 1042 7.57 22.54 7.15
N GLU A 1043 6.95 22.73 8.31
CA GLU A 1043 7.20 21.91 9.50
C GLU A 1043 6.92 20.42 9.28
N LEU A 1044 5.80 20.10 8.62
CA LEU A 1044 5.38 18.71 8.36
C LEU A 1044 6.30 18.03 7.35
N MET A 1045 6.71 18.73 6.29
CA MET A 1045 7.70 18.23 5.32
C MET A 1045 9.04 17.92 6.00
N GLY A 1046 9.49 18.78 6.92
CA GLY A 1046 10.69 18.51 7.72
C GLY A 1046 10.57 17.35 8.71
N GLN A 1047 9.35 16.85 8.97
CA GLN A 1047 9.05 15.77 9.91
C GLN A 1047 8.68 14.45 9.22
N GLU A 1048 8.72 14.38 7.88
CA GLU A 1048 8.22 13.22 7.11
C GLU A 1048 6.72 12.97 7.37
N LYS A 1049 5.95 14.05 7.51
CA LYS A 1049 4.52 14.05 7.85
C LYS A 1049 3.67 14.80 6.83
N GLU A 1050 4.18 15.03 5.64
CA GLU A 1050 3.48 15.70 4.55
C GLU A 1050 2.25 14.92 4.04
N PHE A 1051 2.09 13.65 4.41
CA PHE A 1051 0.87 12.87 4.19
C PHE A 1051 -0.29 13.27 5.12
N GLU A 1052 -0.04 14.02 6.21
CA GLU A 1052 -1.06 14.42 7.19
C GLU A 1052 -2.11 15.35 6.59
N ASN A 1053 -3.37 15.14 6.98
CA ASN A 1053 -4.48 16.00 6.56
C ASN A 1053 -4.44 17.35 7.31
N LEU A 1054 -4.16 18.43 6.59
CA LEU A 1054 -4.02 19.77 7.15
C LEU A 1054 -5.27 20.28 7.85
N ALA A 1055 -6.47 19.87 7.44
CA ALA A 1055 -7.68 20.26 8.16
C ALA A 1055 -7.64 19.79 9.62
N ARG A 1056 -7.11 18.59 9.87
CA ARG A 1056 -6.97 18.05 11.24
C ARG A 1056 -5.87 18.77 12.02
N VAL A 1057 -4.81 19.18 11.33
CA VAL A 1057 -3.67 19.89 11.92
C VAL A 1057 -4.03 21.33 12.28
N LEU A 1058 -4.78 22.02 11.42
CA LEU A 1058 -5.10 23.44 11.56
C LEU A 1058 -6.34 23.71 12.42
N PHE A 1059 -7.26 22.75 12.53
CA PHE A 1059 -8.50 22.85 13.32
C PHE A 1059 -8.58 21.75 14.39
N PRO A 1060 -7.68 21.74 15.39
CA PRO A 1060 -7.72 20.78 16.47
C PRO A 1060 -9.03 20.92 17.27
N GLU A 1061 -9.48 19.83 17.90
CA GLU A 1061 -10.86 19.68 18.40
C GLU A 1061 -11.33 20.72 19.44
N GLY A 1062 -10.42 21.47 20.07
CA GLY A 1062 -10.76 22.58 20.96
C GLY A 1062 -11.26 23.86 20.27
N SER A 1063 -11.12 24.00 18.94
CA SER A 1063 -11.64 25.15 18.17
C SER A 1063 -13.03 24.91 17.57
N GLN A 1064 -13.68 23.80 17.93
CA GLN A 1064 -14.98 23.37 17.38
C GLN A 1064 -15.99 23.36 18.53
N GLU A 1065 -16.94 24.30 18.54
CA GLU A 1065 -18.03 24.22 19.53
C GLU A 1065 -18.99 23.07 19.18
N SER A 1066 -19.12 22.13 20.11
CA SER A 1066 -20.27 21.24 20.21
C SER A 1066 -21.50 22.07 20.60
N PHE A 1067 -22.34 22.42 19.62
CA PHE A 1067 -23.71 22.82 19.93
C PHE A 1067 -24.56 21.56 20.05
N THR A 1068 -25.14 21.42 21.25
CA THR A 1068 -26.21 20.48 21.68
C THR A 1068 -27.16 20.07 20.58
#